data_AF-A0A9P0ZXL3-F1
#
_entry.id   AF-A0A9P0ZXL3-F1
#
_cell.length_a   1.000
_cell.length_b   1.000
_cell.length_c   1.000
_cell.angle_alpha   90.00
_cell.angle_beta   90.00
_cell.angle_gamma   90.00
#
_symmetry.space_group_name_H-M   'P 1'
#
loop_
_entity.id
_entity.type
_entity.pdbx_description
1 polymer ?
#
loop_
_entity_poly.entity_id
_entity_poly.type
_entity_poly.pdbx_seq_one_letter_code
_entity_poly.pdbx_strand_id
1 'polypeptide(L)'
;MEKRVITLGGKLSPLSSSSVFEIACGLARVSVDSPSPPPAAANTKKPSPAASTFEFQIPIDLLSASEARASTLVLLNKLLLSSSSSAAALGQLSKIVNGESSDSNVTIDGIAHALLPSLDFPLSVLVGVSAIADHRSSALSLISDAVAALSCEALSADISAFDLIDSGDGSTAKDDVSVASSLKVFLNGSKMVGKSPLEPSIHDIPEVHGHFKEICRLLHSRTRVQLNSAFRASSSGAAKVSSTTLFDLAVAILRLGEISCKRAQLILDSGMASEGLLKALQSQSPDLKLHEHFASLVSAFTDQNYIHFAHGLNSLLKMVENVVSWEAMVAFFGLEGSDLVQDTQGSGTLEDDNMKKTKKKKKVLGKGTTALVQFLKDEILNAATETNDTLWEGYTNKFMSLWDPSNIGFGILQNKVKEIVESNESRRLPKIPKGTRDFAKEQMAIREKAFSIIVEVFERHGATALDTPVFELRETLMGKYGEDSKLIYDLADQGGELCSLRYDLTVPFARYVAMNGLTSFKRYQIAKVYRRDNPSKGRYREFYQCDFDIAGQFEKMGPDFEVIKILTELLNELHIGDYEVKLNHRRLLDGMLAICGVPKEKFRTICSSIDKLDKQSFEQIKKEMVGEKGLSEETADKIGTFVKERGSPLELLQKLKHEGSKFLENNESALALDELEILFKALDKSKCINKVVFDLSLARGLDYYTGVIFEAVFKGAVQVGSIAAGGRYDNLIGTIGSKQVPAVGISLGIERVFAIMEQLHKDKEIRANKTQV
;
A
#
# COMPACT_ATOMS: atom_id res chain seq x y z
N MET A 1 32.91 4.00 24.63
CA MET A 1 32.40 3.72 23.26
C MET A 1 32.30 5.03 22.52
N GLU A 2 32.80 5.08 21.28
CA GLU A 2 32.66 6.25 20.41
C GLU A 2 31.17 6.40 20.05
N LYS A 3 30.60 7.59 20.27
CA LYS A 3 29.18 7.84 19.96
C LYS A 3 28.98 7.79 18.44
N ARG A 4 27.89 7.16 17.99
CA ARG A 4 27.49 7.14 16.59
C ARG A 4 27.40 8.58 16.04
N VAL A 5 27.86 8.81 14.82
CA VAL A 5 27.82 10.13 14.16
C VAL A 5 26.71 10.13 13.10
N ILE A 6 25.84 11.13 13.14
CA ILE A 6 24.78 11.36 12.16
C ILE A 6 25.13 12.62 11.37
N THR A 7 25.27 12.48 10.06
CA THR A 7 25.66 13.58 9.17
C THR A 7 24.44 14.23 8.54
N LEU A 8 24.33 15.56 8.65
CA LEU A 8 23.33 16.38 7.96
C LEU A 8 23.91 17.01 6.69
N GLY A 9 23.10 17.18 5.64
CA GLY A 9 23.47 17.95 4.44
C GLY A 9 24.10 17.17 3.28
N GLY A 10 24.48 15.90 3.49
CA GLY A 10 25.00 15.02 2.42
C GLY A 10 23.92 14.65 1.39
N LYS A 11 24.29 14.53 0.11
CA LYS A 11 23.40 14.04 -0.95
C LYS A 11 22.85 12.66 -0.55
N LEU A 12 21.54 12.58 -0.25
CA LEU A 12 20.68 11.38 -0.14
C LEU A 12 20.38 10.79 1.25
N SER A 13 20.37 11.53 2.36
CA SER A 13 19.78 10.99 3.62
C SER A 13 18.88 12.00 4.34
N PRO A 14 17.54 11.83 4.28
CA PRO A 14 16.62 12.66 5.05
C PRO A 14 16.76 12.41 6.56
N LEU A 15 16.62 13.47 7.35
CA LEU A 15 16.62 13.40 8.80
C LEU A 15 15.38 12.62 9.27
N SER A 16 15.59 11.56 10.06
CA SER A 16 14.52 10.73 10.62
C SER A 16 14.24 11.07 12.09
N SER A 17 13.04 10.76 12.59
CA SER A 17 12.69 10.92 14.01
C SER A 17 13.56 10.08 14.94
N SER A 18 13.95 8.87 14.53
CA SER A 18 14.93 8.04 15.26
C SER A 18 16.29 8.73 15.36
N SER A 19 16.78 9.33 14.28
CA SER A 19 18.03 10.12 14.30
C SER A 19 17.93 11.33 15.22
N VAL A 20 16.79 12.04 15.20
CA VAL A 20 16.53 13.17 16.11
C VAL A 20 16.53 12.69 17.56
N PHE A 21 15.85 11.60 17.89
CA PHE A 21 15.80 11.03 19.23
C PHE A 21 17.19 10.60 19.73
N GLU A 22 17.97 9.89 18.91
CA GLU A 22 19.33 9.48 19.28
C GLU A 22 20.22 10.68 19.64
N ILE A 23 20.16 11.77 18.88
CA ILE A 23 20.91 13.01 19.15
C ILE A 23 20.35 13.72 20.39
N ALA A 24 19.02 13.85 20.48
CA ALA A 24 18.32 14.51 21.57
C ALA A 24 18.53 13.81 22.92
N CYS A 25 18.71 12.49 22.95
CA CYS A 25 19.04 11.73 24.15
C CYS A 25 20.56 11.61 24.37
N GLY A 26 21.38 12.06 23.42
CA GLY A 26 22.84 12.05 23.53
C GLY A 26 23.48 10.70 23.23
N LEU A 27 22.75 9.81 22.56
CA LEU A 27 23.20 8.51 22.06
C LEU A 27 24.04 8.66 20.78
N ALA A 28 23.81 9.73 20.02
CA ALA A 28 24.57 10.09 18.82
C ALA A 28 25.05 11.55 18.84
N ARG A 29 26.06 11.85 18.01
CA ARG A 29 26.54 13.22 17.73
C ARG A 29 26.14 13.64 16.32
N VAL A 30 25.95 14.94 16.13
CA VAL A 30 25.68 15.52 14.82
C VAL A 30 26.97 16.01 14.15
N SER A 31 27.10 15.74 12.86
CA SER A 31 28.09 16.32 11.96
C SER A 31 27.39 17.03 10.79
N VAL A 32 27.98 18.11 10.29
CA VAL A 32 27.42 18.89 9.17
C VAL A 32 28.33 18.74 7.96
N ASP A 33 27.81 18.18 6.88
CA ASP A 33 28.50 18.13 5.59
C ASP A 33 28.22 19.44 4.84
N SER A 34 29.27 20.24 4.64
CA SER A 34 29.15 21.53 3.97
C SER A 34 29.22 21.31 2.47
N PRO A 35 28.27 21.78 1.64
CA PRO A 35 28.47 21.74 0.20
C PRO A 35 29.70 22.59 -0.15
N SER A 36 30.69 21.97 -0.81
CA SER A 36 31.81 22.67 -1.42
C SER A 36 31.30 23.85 -2.26
N PRO A 37 31.91 25.04 -2.15
CA PRO A 37 31.45 26.21 -2.91
C PRO A 37 31.47 25.87 -4.41
N PRO A 38 30.48 26.34 -5.20
CA PRO A 38 30.51 26.13 -6.65
C PRO A 38 31.80 26.78 -7.21
N PRO A 39 32.40 26.21 -8.27
CA PRO A 39 33.52 26.86 -8.95
C PRO A 39 33.06 28.25 -9.38
N ALA A 40 33.88 29.26 -9.08
CA ALA A 40 33.57 30.67 -9.27
C ALA A 40 32.95 30.94 -10.66
N ALA A 41 31.63 31.12 -10.71
CA ALA A 41 30.98 31.65 -11.89
C ALA A 41 31.34 33.12 -12.02
N ALA A 42 31.89 33.47 -13.17
CA ALA A 42 32.42 34.77 -13.51
C ALA A 42 31.42 35.92 -13.23
N ASN A 43 31.96 37.01 -12.67
CA ASN A 43 31.47 38.39 -12.78
C ASN A 43 29.94 38.60 -12.73
N THR A 44 29.41 38.75 -11.51
CA THR A 44 28.43 39.82 -11.26
C THR A 44 28.71 40.46 -9.90
N LYS A 45 29.11 41.73 -9.89
CA LYS A 45 29.09 42.59 -8.70
C LYS A 45 27.63 42.84 -8.31
N LYS A 46 27.00 41.89 -7.61
CA LYS A 46 25.86 42.20 -6.72
C LYS A 46 26.42 42.36 -5.31
N PRO A 47 25.96 43.35 -4.53
CA PRO A 47 26.40 43.49 -3.14
C PRO A 47 26.08 42.18 -2.42
N SER A 48 27.04 41.66 -1.66
CA SER A 48 26.80 40.56 -0.71
C SER A 48 25.55 40.92 0.11
N PRO A 49 24.54 40.04 0.22
CA PRO A 49 23.38 40.33 1.04
C PRO A 49 23.90 40.66 2.45
N ALA A 50 23.44 41.76 3.03
CA ALA A 50 23.81 42.14 4.38
C ALA A 50 23.59 40.92 5.30
N ALA A 51 24.67 40.44 5.91
CA ALA A 51 24.62 39.38 6.89
C ALA A 51 23.85 39.91 8.10
N SER A 52 22.76 39.25 8.45
CA SER A 52 21.95 39.62 9.59
C SER A 52 22.12 38.63 10.74
N THR A 53 21.74 39.09 11.93
CA THR A 53 21.75 38.30 13.17
C THR A 53 20.34 37.82 13.47
N PHE A 54 20.21 36.59 13.96
CA PHE A 54 18.97 36.02 14.48
C PHE A 54 19.15 35.59 15.93
N GLU A 55 18.31 36.12 16.80
CA GLU A 55 18.32 35.83 18.23
C GLU A 55 17.07 35.05 18.61
N PHE A 56 17.26 34.00 19.41
CA PHE A 56 16.15 33.26 20.00
C PHE A 56 16.53 32.76 21.38
N GLN A 57 15.49 32.59 22.20
CA GLN A 57 15.62 32.04 23.54
C GLN A 57 15.10 30.60 23.53
N ILE A 58 15.89 29.69 24.08
CA ILE A 58 15.47 28.32 24.38
C ILE A 58 14.67 28.37 25.69
N PRO A 59 13.38 27.99 25.70
CA PRO A 59 12.56 28.02 26.91
C PRO A 59 12.93 26.85 27.83
N ILE A 60 14.08 26.94 28.48
CA ILE A 60 14.68 25.91 29.35
C ILE A 60 13.86 25.64 30.62
N ASP A 61 13.03 26.59 31.05
CA ASP A 61 12.13 26.42 32.20
C ASP A 61 10.90 25.55 31.86
N LEU A 62 10.63 25.34 30.57
CA LEU A 62 9.51 24.55 30.08
C LEU A 62 9.97 23.25 29.42
N LEU A 63 11.00 23.30 28.57
CA LEU A 63 11.45 22.16 27.78
C LEU A 63 12.47 21.32 28.55
N SER A 64 12.37 20.00 28.41
CA SER A 64 13.44 19.09 28.81
C SER A 64 14.70 19.31 27.98
N ALA A 65 15.87 18.90 28.51
CA ALA A 65 17.14 18.99 27.80
C ALA A 65 17.16 18.24 26.46
N SER A 66 16.38 17.16 26.34
CA SER A 66 16.22 16.43 25.08
C SER A 66 15.36 17.21 24.08
N GLU A 67 14.27 17.82 24.52
CA GLU A 67 13.40 18.63 23.66
C GLU A 67 14.13 19.87 23.15
N ALA A 68 14.88 20.56 24.02
CA ALA A 68 15.74 21.68 23.63
C ALA A 68 16.76 21.29 22.55
N ARG A 69 17.43 20.14 22.71
CA ARG A 69 18.39 19.62 21.72
C ARG A 69 17.71 19.24 20.40
N ALA A 70 16.57 18.57 20.43
CA ALA A 70 15.80 18.23 19.23
C ALA A 70 15.34 19.50 18.48
N SER A 71 14.85 20.50 19.21
CA SER A 71 14.41 21.80 18.66
C SER A 71 15.54 22.52 17.92
N THR A 72 16.73 22.52 18.54
CA THR A 72 17.94 23.14 17.98
C THR A 72 18.46 22.37 16.76
N LEU A 73 18.39 21.03 16.79
CA LEU A 73 18.73 20.18 15.64
C LEU A 73 17.80 20.42 14.45
N VAL A 74 16.50 20.62 14.68
CA VAL A 74 15.54 20.94 13.62
C VAL A 74 15.86 22.31 13.00
N LEU A 75 16.15 23.31 13.82
CA LEU A 75 16.59 24.63 13.32
C LEU A 75 17.84 24.49 12.44
N LEU A 76 18.85 23.75 12.90
CA LEU A 76 20.06 23.45 12.14
C LEU A 76 19.74 22.79 10.78
N ASN A 77 18.89 21.76 10.77
CA ASN A 77 18.53 21.07 9.52
C ASN A 77 17.76 21.97 8.55
N LYS A 78 16.83 22.79 9.03
CA LYS A 78 16.06 23.72 8.19
C LYS A 78 16.94 24.80 7.57
N LEU A 79 17.95 25.28 8.30
CA LEU A 79 18.95 26.23 7.80
C LEU A 79 19.82 25.60 6.70
N LEU A 80 20.19 24.32 6.83
CA LEU A 80 20.91 23.58 5.79
C LEU A 80 20.08 23.43 4.52
N LEU A 81 18.82 23.01 4.65
CA LEU A 81 17.91 22.83 3.51
C LEU A 81 17.63 24.14 2.74
N SER A 82 17.74 25.29 3.41
CA SER A 82 17.48 26.60 2.82
C SER A 82 18.68 27.18 2.05
N SER A 83 19.86 26.54 2.07
CA SER A 83 21.09 26.94 1.34
C SER A 83 21.51 28.41 1.47
N SER A 84 21.14 29.06 2.58
CA SER A 84 21.21 30.53 2.76
C SER A 84 21.87 30.95 4.09
N SER A 85 22.69 30.09 4.68
CA SER A 85 23.30 30.25 6.01
C SER A 85 24.82 30.14 5.97
N SER A 86 25.54 30.90 6.78
CA SER A 86 27.00 30.82 6.88
C SER A 86 27.50 29.52 7.54
N ALA A 87 28.72 29.08 7.20
CA ALA A 87 29.36 27.94 7.86
C ALA A 87 29.57 28.16 9.37
N ALA A 88 29.76 29.42 9.80
CA ALA A 88 29.88 29.79 11.20
C ALA A 88 28.57 29.57 11.98
N ALA A 89 27.43 29.98 11.41
CA ALA A 89 26.10 29.75 11.98
C ALA A 89 25.81 28.25 12.19
N LEU A 90 26.10 27.44 11.17
CA LEU A 90 25.91 26.00 11.19
C LEU A 90 26.83 25.33 12.24
N GLY A 91 28.08 25.79 12.34
CA GLY A 91 29.04 25.30 13.34
C GLY A 91 28.62 25.62 14.77
N GLN A 92 28.11 26.82 15.05
CA GLN A 92 27.64 27.21 16.38
C GLN A 92 26.44 26.35 16.83
N LEU A 93 25.43 26.18 15.97
CA LEU A 93 24.30 25.32 16.26
C LEU A 93 24.70 23.84 16.45
N SER A 94 25.62 23.34 15.63
CA SER A 94 26.15 21.98 15.76
C SER A 94 26.82 21.75 17.13
N LYS A 95 27.57 22.73 17.64
CA LYS A 95 28.17 22.68 18.99
C LYS A 95 27.12 22.63 20.09
N ILE A 96 26.08 23.46 20.00
CA ILE A 96 24.96 23.47 20.96
C ILE A 96 24.25 22.10 20.97
N VAL A 97 23.94 21.55 19.79
CA VAL A 97 23.29 20.23 19.68
C VAL A 97 24.16 19.11 20.25
N ASN A 98 25.48 19.18 20.06
CA ASN A 98 26.43 18.22 20.61
C ASN A 98 26.71 18.40 22.12
N GLY A 99 26.08 19.39 22.78
CA GLY A 99 26.25 19.66 24.21
C GLY A 99 27.56 20.37 24.58
N GLU A 100 28.19 21.04 23.62
CA GLU A 100 29.45 21.78 23.80
C GLU A 100 29.24 23.25 24.22
N SER A 101 27.98 23.73 24.23
CA SER A 101 27.55 25.02 24.77
C SER A 101 26.20 24.84 25.48
N SER A 102 25.95 25.61 26.53
CA SER A 102 24.74 25.55 27.37
C SER A 102 23.97 26.88 27.42
N ASP A 103 24.19 27.75 26.44
CA ASP A 103 23.59 29.08 26.43
C ASP A 103 22.09 29.00 26.09
N SER A 104 21.25 29.57 26.96
CA SER A 104 19.79 29.64 26.75
C SER A 104 19.38 30.76 25.79
N ASN A 105 20.19 31.81 25.69
CA ASN A 105 20.05 32.87 24.71
C ASN A 105 21.06 32.63 23.59
N VAL A 106 20.56 32.34 22.39
CA VAL A 106 21.41 31.98 21.26
C VAL A 106 21.30 33.05 20.18
N THR A 107 22.45 33.66 19.88
CA THR A 107 22.61 34.64 18.80
C THR A 107 23.37 33.98 17.66
N ILE A 108 22.76 33.89 16.47
CA ILE A 108 23.37 33.32 15.26
C ILE A 108 23.64 34.42 14.24
N ASP A 109 24.90 34.57 13.85
CA ASP A 109 25.34 35.53 12.85
C ASP A 109 25.47 34.92 11.44
N GLY A 110 25.33 35.76 10.41
CA GLY A 110 25.59 35.33 9.03
C GLY A 110 24.42 34.61 8.36
N ILE A 111 23.19 35.03 8.68
CA ILE A 111 21.97 34.58 8.01
C ILE A 111 21.61 35.56 6.89
N ALA A 112 21.20 35.05 5.74
CA ALA A 112 20.70 35.89 4.65
C ALA A 112 19.44 36.66 5.11
N HIS A 113 19.43 37.99 4.94
CA HIS A 113 18.31 38.86 5.35
C HIS A 113 16.94 38.41 4.80
N ALA A 114 16.90 37.79 3.60
CA ALA A 114 15.66 37.29 3.01
C ALA A 114 15.02 36.12 3.80
N LEU A 115 15.80 35.41 4.61
CA LEU A 115 15.34 34.26 5.41
C LEU A 115 14.79 34.67 6.78
N LEU A 116 15.22 35.82 7.33
CA LEU A 116 14.84 36.29 8.67
C LEU A 116 13.33 36.25 8.94
N PRO A 117 12.44 36.72 8.03
CA PRO A 117 11.00 36.71 8.31
C PRO A 117 10.38 35.31 8.36
N SER A 118 11.09 34.30 7.86
CA SER A 118 10.64 32.90 7.82
C SER A 118 11.24 32.05 8.94
N LEU A 119 12.19 32.58 9.73
CA LEU A 119 12.77 31.88 10.87
C LEU A 119 11.78 31.88 12.03
N ASP A 120 11.46 30.67 12.50
CA ASP A 120 10.50 30.45 13.57
C ASP A 120 11.04 29.36 14.50
N PHE A 121 11.68 29.78 15.60
CA PHE A 121 12.17 28.86 16.61
C PHE A 121 11.03 28.11 17.32
N PRO A 122 9.91 28.76 17.73
CA PRO A 122 8.73 28.05 18.22
C PRO A 122 8.23 26.90 17.33
N LEU A 123 8.21 27.09 16.00
CA LEU A 123 7.88 26.00 15.07
C LEU A 123 8.93 24.88 15.09
N SER A 124 10.21 25.23 15.22
CA SER A 124 11.30 24.25 15.37
C SER A 124 11.16 23.45 16.67
N VAL A 125 10.69 24.09 17.74
CA VAL A 125 10.33 23.42 19.01
C VAL A 125 9.23 22.40 18.79
N LEU A 126 8.11 22.82 18.17
CA LEU A 126 6.99 21.93 17.92
C LEU A 126 7.41 20.69 17.09
N VAL A 127 8.16 20.90 16.00
CA VAL A 127 8.65 19.81 15.14
C VAL A 127 9.67 18.92 15.87
N GLY A 128 10.55 19.50 16.70
CA GLY A 128 11.52 18.76 17.49
C GLY A 128 10.85 17.84 18.53
N VAL A 129 9.86 18.36 19.25
CA VAL A 129 9.06 17.57 20.20
C VAL A 129 8.21 16.53 19.46
N SER A 130 7.61 16.87 18.31
CA SER A 130 6.90 15.89 17.47
C SER A 130 7.79 14.74 17.01
N ALA A 131 9.07 14.99 16.71
CA ALA A 131 10.02 13.95 16.32
C ALA A 131 10.39 13.02 17.48
N ILE A 132 10.52 13.55 18.70
CA ILE A 132 10.69 12.72 19.90
C ILE A 132 9.43 11.86 20.12
N ALA A 133 8.25 12.48 20.07
CA ALA A 133 6.97 11.79 20.25
C ALA A 133 6.76 10.68 19.19
N ASP A 134 7.05 10.96 17.92
CA ASP A 134 6.97 9.99 16.81
C ASP A 134 7.86 8.77 17.06
N HIS A 135 9.12 8.98 17.43
CA HIS A 135 10.03 7.87 17.70
C HIS A 135 9.54 7.01 18.87
N ARG A 136 9.17 7.66 19.98
CA ARG A 136 8.72 7.00 21.22
C ARG A 136 7.40 6.26 21.04
N SER A 137 6.41 6.88 20.39
CA SER A 137 5.11 6.25 20.14
C SER A 137 5.24 5.07 19.17
N SER A 138 6.05 5.23 18.11
CA SER A 138 6.36 4.13 17.18
C SER A 138 7.03 2.97 17.92
N ALA A 139 8.00 3.27 18.77
CA ALA A 139 8.69 2.28 19.59
C ALA A 139 7.75 1.53 20.55
N LEU A 140 6.87 2.26 21.22
CA LEU A 140 5.84 1.70 22.11
C LEU A 140 4.88 0.80 21.34
N SER A 141 4.42 1.23 20.16
CA SER A 141 3.46 0.48 19.33
C SER A 141 3.96 -0.90 18.90
N LEU A 142 5.28 -1.10 18.80
CA LEU A 142 5.87 -2.39 18.45
C LEU A 142 5.76 -3.41 19.58
N ILE A 143 5.77 -2.96 20.84
CA ILE A 143 5.81 -3.83 22.01
C ILE A 143 4.45 -3.95 22.72
N SER A 144 3.52 -3.00 22.55
CA SER A 144 2.22 -3.00 23.22
C SER A 144 1.42 -4.28 23.01
N ASP A 145 1.41 -4.83 21.79
CA ASP A 145 0.69 -6.09 21.49
C ASP A 145 1.30 -7.29 22.21
N ALA A 146 2.62 -7.32 22.32
CA ALA A 146 3.33 -8.39 23.01
C ALA A 146 3.04 -8.35 24.52
N VAL A 147 3.02 -7.15 25.11
CA VAL A 147 2.63 -6.93 26.51
C VAL A 147 1.17 -7.38 26.74
N ALA A 148 0.25 -6.96 25.88
CA ALA A 148 -1.15 -7.35 25.99
C ALA A 148 -1.33 -8.88 25.86
N ALA A 149 -0.55 -9.55 25.00
CA ALA A 149 -0.58 -11.01 24.91
C ALA A 149 -0.13 -11.69 26.21
N LEU A 150 0.90 -11.18 26.89
CA LEU A 150 1.30 -11.70 28.22
C LEU A 150 0.17 -11.52 29.24
N SER A 151 -0.49 -10.37 29.23
CA SER A 151 -1.63 -10.09 30.10
C SER A 151 -2.82 -11.02 29.82
N CYS A 152 -3.12 -11.32 28.55
CA CYS A 152 -4.15 -12.29 28.18
C CYS A 152 -3.86 -13.69 28.77
N GLU A 153 -2.61 -14.15 28.70
CA GLU A 153 -2.18 -15.43 29.26
C GLU A 153 -2.30 -15.43 30.80
N ALA A 154 -1.83 -14.37 31.46
CA ALA A 154 -1.86 -14.22 32.91
C ALA A 154 -3.30 -14.26 33.45
N LEU A 155 -4.23 -13.60 32.75
CA LEU A 155 -5.65 -13.54 33.10
C LEU A 155 -6.47 -14.75 32.62
N SER A 156 -5.87 -15.66 31.85
CA SER A 156 -6.61 -16.73 31.16
C SER A 156 -7.79 -16.20 30.31
N ALA A 157 -7.59 -15.01 29.71
CA ALA A 157 -8.65 -14.18 29.14
C ALA A 157 -9.35 -14.79 27.93
N ASP A 158 -10.61 -14.39 27.67
CA ASP A 158 -11.27 -14.66 26.40
C ASP A 158 -10.60 -13.89 25.26
N ILE A 159 -10.40 -14.54 24.11
CA ILE A 159 -9.65 -13.99 22.97
C ILE A 159 -10.46 -13.99 21.67
N SER A 160 -11.79 -14.15 21.76
CA SER A 160 -12.68 -14.21 20.59
C SER A 160 -12.65 -12.91 19.77
N ALA A 161 -12.36 -11.77 20.41
CA ALA A 161 -12.18 -10.47 19.75
C ALA A 161 -11.05 -10.44 18.71
N PHE A 162 -10.13 -11.42 18.72
CA PHE A 162 -9.00 -11.46 17.79
C PHE A 162 -9.36 -12.21 16.47
N ASP A 163 -10.60 -12.66 16.31
CA ASP A 163 -11.12 -13.32 15.10
C ASP A 163 -11.64 -12.34 14.04
N LEU A 164 -10.80 -11.36 13.67
CA LEU A 164 -11.09 -10.40 12.60
C LEU A 164 -10.74 -10.97 11.21
N ILE A 165 -11.59 -10.68 10.21
CA ILE A 165 -11.44 -11.08 8.80
C ILE A 165 -11.27 -9.84 7.94
N ASP A 166 -10.22 -9.82 7.10
CA ASP A 166 -10.06 -8.83 6.02
C ASP A 166 -11.04 -9.14 4.88
N SER A 167 -11.97 -8.23 4.60
CA SER A 167 -12.96 -8.40 3.51
C SER A 167 -12.30 -8.36 2.12
N GLY A 168 -11.06 -7.85 2.03
CA GLY A 168 -10.28 -7.78 0.79
C GLY A 168 -10.81 -6.76 -0.22
N ASP A 169 -11.80 -5.95 0.16
CA ASP A 169 -12.33 -4.83 -0.63
C ASP A 169 -11.50 -3.54 -0.45
N GLY A 170 -10.66 -3.47 0.59
CA GLY A 170 -9.80 -2.32 0.91
C GLY A 170 -10.38 -1.36 1.93
N SER A 171 -11.58 -1.62 2.46
CA SER A 171 -12.32 -0.78 3.43
C SER A 171 -12.24 -1.30 4.87
N THR A 172 -11.57 -2.43 5.12
CA THR A 172 -11.36 -2.95 6.49
C THR A 172 -10.34 -2.09 7.24
N ALA A 173 -10.55 -1.90 8.56
CA ALA A 173 -9.56 -1.31 9.46
C ALA A 173 -8.31 -2.19 9.53
N LYS A 174 -7.29 -1.85 8.71
CA LYS A 174 -6.10 -2.69 8.51
C LYS A 174 -5.28 -2.87 9.78
N ASP A 175 -5.16 -1.83 10.59
CA ASP A 175 -4.37 -1.87 11.82
C ASP A 175 -5.02 -2.78 12.87
N ASP A 176 -6.35 -2.76 13.01
CA ASP A 176 -7.10 -3.66 13.91
C ASP A 176 -6.89 -5.13 13.54
N VAL A 177 -7.04 -5.46 12.24
CA VAL A 177 -6.78 -6.81 11.71
C VAL A 177 -5.32 -7.20 11.93
N SER A 178 -4.38 -6.27 11.78
CA SER A 178 -2.96 -6.49 12.02
C SER A 178 -2.65 -6.77 13.49
N VAL A 179 -3.27 -6.06 14.43
CA VAL A 179 -3.15 -6.30 15.88
C VAL A 179 -3.71 -7.67 16.23
N ALA A 180 -4.94 -7.97 15.80
CA ALA A 180 -5.58 -9.26 16.03
C ALA A 180 -4.73 -10.43 15.48
N SER A 181 -4.15 -10.25 14.29
CA SER A 181 -3.23 -11.23 13.69
C SER A 181 -1.95 -11.40 14.51
N SER A 182 -1.39 -10.32 15.05
CA SER A 182 -0.18 -10.34 15.90
C SER A 182 -0.45 -11.08 17.20
N LEU A 183 -1.57 -10.80 17.88
CA LEU A 183 -1.98 -11.48 19.11
C LEU A 183 -2.18 -12.98 18.90
N LYS A 184 -2.77 -13.38 17.76
CA LYS A 184 -2.87 -14.80 17.37
C LYS A 184 -1.52 -15.47 17.22
N VAL A 185 -0.47 -14.75 16.77
CA VAL A 185 0.89 -15.29 16.71
C VAL A 185 1.42 -15.59 18.11
N PHE A 186 1.31 -14.60 19.01
CA PHE A 186 1.78 -14.74 20.38
C PHE A 186 1.11 -15.89 21.13
N LEU A 187 -0.23 -15.95 21.04
CA LEU A 187 -1.08 -16.86 21.79
C LEU A 187 -1.23 -18.25 21.12
N ASN A 188 -0.58 -18.48 19.98
CA ASN A 188 -0.71 -19.72 19.22
C ASN A 188 -0.35 -20.95 20.06
N GLY A 189 -1.32 -21.86 20.23
CA GLY A 189 -1.15 -23.10 20.98
C GLY A 189 -1.24 -22.94 22.50
N SER A 190 -1.58 -21.76 23.00
CA SER A 190 -1.84 -21.55 24.42
C SER A 190 -2.99 -22.42 24.90
N LYS A 191 -2.84 -22.97 26.10
CA LYS A 191 -3.93 -23.60 26.87
C LYS A 191 -4.34 -22.75 28.06
N MET A 192 -3.87 -21.51 28.19
CA MET A 192 -4.23 -20.63 29.30
C MET A 192 -5.42 -19.75 28.96
N VAL A 193 -5.45 -19.18 27.74
CA VAL A 193 -6.53 -18.31 27.24
C VAL A 193 -7.83 -19.07 26.93
N GLY A 194 -8.95 -18.34 26.85
CA GLY A 194 -10.28 -18.84 26.51
C GLY A 194 -11.05 -19.45 27.69
N LYS A 195 -10.76 -19.02 28.93
CA LYS A 195 -11.37 -19.62 30.14
C LYS A 195 -12.09 -18.62 31.04
N SER A 196 -11.65 -17.37 31.03
CA SER A 196 -12.24 -16.29 31.83
C SER A 196 -13.39 -15.62 31.08
N PRO A 197 -14.31 -14.94 31.78
CA PRO A 197 -15.35 -14.14 31.14
C PRO A 197 -14.76 -13.01 30.29
N LEU A 198 -15.62 -12.42 29.45
CA LEU A 198 -15.28 -11.30 28.60
C LEU A 198 -14.93 -10.08 29.46
N GLU A 199 -13.72 -9.57 29.29
CA GLU A 199 -13.21 -8.38 29.97
C GLU A 199 -13.00 -7.24 28.95
N PRO A 200 -13.63 -6.06 29.10
CA PRO A 200 -13.55 -4.97 28.13
C PRO A 200 -12.11 -4.58 27.77
N SER A 201 -11.22 -4.50 28.76
CA SER A 201 -9.79 -4.15 28.55
C SER A 201 -8.99 -5.15 27.70
N ILE A 202 -9.54 -6.36 27.47
CA ILE A 202 -9.00 -7.39 26.57
C ILE A 202 -9.74 -7.36 25.23
N HIS A 203 -11.07 -7.27 25.27
CA HIS A 203 -11.91 -7.23 24.09
C HIS A 203 -11.56 -6.04 23.17
N ASP A 204 -11.26 -4.88 23.75
CA ASP A 204 -11.02 -3.64 23.02
C ASP A 204 -9.56 -3.49 22.53
N ILE A 205 -8.70 -4.49 22.76
CA ILE A 205 -7.28 -4.44 22.34
C ILE A 205 -7.15 -4.15 20.82
N PRO A 206 -7.83 -4.88 19.90
CA PRO A 206 -7.66 -4.63 18.47
C PRO A 206 -8.01 -3.21 18.06
N GLU A 207 -9.09 -2.65 18.59
CA GLU A 207 -9.55 -1.30 18.28
C GLU A 207 -8.62 -0.23 18.88
N VAL A 208 -8.26 -0.34 20.16
CA VAL A 208 -7.42 0.67 20.83
C VAL A 208 -5.99 0.64 20.31
N HIS A 209 -5.38 -0.54 20.19
CA HIS A 209 -4.02 -0.65 19.66
C HIS A 209 -3.99 -0.37 18.15
N GLY A 210 -5.03 -0.77 17.42
CA GLY A 210 -5.18 -0.49 15.98
C GLY A 210 -5.23 1.01 15.71
N HIS A 211 -6.10 1.73 16.42
CA HIS A 211 -6.18 3.18 16.35
C HIS A 211 -4.86 3.86 16.77
N PHE A 212 -4.21 3.39 17.85
CA PHE A 212 -2.90 3.92 18.24
C PHE A 212 -1.84 3.76 17.14
N LYS A 213 -1.78 2.60 16.47
CA LYS A 213 -0.87 2.36 15.34
C LYS A 213 -1.18 3.24 14.14
N GLU A 214 -2.46 3.41 13.81
CA GLU A 214 -2.91 4.31 12.74
C GLU A 214 -2.40 5.74 12.96
N ILE A 215 -2.61 6.27 14.18
CA ILE A 215 -2.17 7.62 14.55
C ILE A 215 -0.65 7.73 14.57
N CYS A 216 0.07 6.70 15.04
CA CYS A 216 1.54 6.67 14.94
C CYS A 216 2.02 6.78 13.49
N ARG A 217 1.42 6.04 12.55
CA ARG A 217 1.78 6.13 11.11
C ARG A 217 1.49 7.52 10.54
N LEU A 218 0.36 8.13 10.92
CA LEU A 218 0.01 9.49 10.51
C LEU A 218 1.02 10.51 11.03
N LEU A 219 1.39 10.42 12.31
CA LEU A 219 2.41 11.27 12.93
C LEU A 219 3.77 11.08 12.26
N HIS A 220 4.17 9.84 11.98
CA HIS A 220 5.43 9.51 11.32
C HIS A 220 5.54 10.19 9.95
N SER A 221 4.51 10.03 9.11
CA SER A 221 4.46 10.64 7.78
C SER A 221 4.53 12.17 7.85
N ARG A 222 3.72 12.80 8.70
CA ARG A 222 3.69 14.27 8.84
C ARG A 222 5.01 14.81 9.39
N THR A 223 5.55 14.19 10.43
CA THR A 223 6.80 14.61 11.08
C THR A 223 7.97 14.49 10.13
N ARG A 224 8.04 13.41 9.34
CA ARG A 224 9.10 13.22 8.34
C ARG A 224 9.12 14.31 7.28
N VAL A 225 7.96 14.77 6.81
CA VAL A 225 7.84 15.91 5.89
C VAL A 225 8.29 17.21 6.57
N GLN A 226 7.91 17.44 7.83
CA GLN A 226 8.28 18.66 8.56
C GLN A 226 9.78 18.72 8.86
N LEU A 227 10.41 17.60 9.22
CA LEU A 227 11.85 17.49 9.46
C LEU A 227 12.65 17.85 8.20
N ASN A 228 12.16 17.46 7.02
CA ASN A 228 12.88 17.55 5.76
C ASN A 228 12.38 18.65 4.81
N SER A 229 11.66 19.64 5.35
CA SER A 229 11.23 20.82 4.60
C SER A 229 11.96 22.09 5.05
N ALA A 230 12.34 22.92 4.07
CA ALA A 230 12.88 24.26 4.32
C ALA A 230 11.83 25.20 4.96
N PHE A 231 12.25 26.38 5.41
CA PHE A 231 11.35 27.40 5.98
C PHE A 231 10.26 27.82 4.98
N ARG A 232 9.04 28.03 5.47
CA ARG A 232 7.90 28.53 4.68
C ARG A 232 7.45 29.89 5.21
N ALA A 233 7.00 30.77 4.32
CA ALA A 233 6.60 32.13 4.65
C ALA A 233 5.35 32.25 5.55
N SER A 234 4.56 31.18 5.75
CA SER A 234 3.45 31.14 6.70
C SER A 234 3.57 29.98 7.68
N SER A 235 4.04 30.26 8.91
CA SER A 235 4.24 29.25 9.95
C SER A 235 2.96 28.88 10.71
N SER A 236 1.94 29.75 10.73
CA SER A 236 0.72 29.56 11.53
C SER A 236 -0.13 28.36 11.10
N GLY A 237 -0.19 28.04 9.80
CA GLY A 237 -0.92 26.88 9.28
C GLY A 237 -0.21 25.56 9.59
N ALA A 238 1.12 25.53 9.48
CA ALA A 238 1.91 24.33 9.76
C ALA A 238 1.87 23.95 11.24
N ALA A 239 1.95 24.93 12.15
CA ALA A 239 1.83 24.71 13.58
C ALA A 239 0.47 24.09 13.96
N LYS A 240 -0.64 24.66 13.47
CA LYS A 240 -1.99 24.14 13.72
C LYS A 240 -2.18 22.70 13.27
N VAL A 241 -1.73 22.37 12.06
CA VAL A 241 -1.85 21.01 11.50
C VAL A 241 -0.98 20.00 12.24
N SER A 242 0.21 20.40 12.71
CA SER A 242 1.07 19.54 13.52
C SER A 242 0.45 19.28 14.89
N SER A 243 -0.11 20.31 15.52
CA SER A 243 -0.75 20.20 16.83
C SER A 243 -2.02 19.35 16.81
N THR A 244 -2.80 19.33 15.72
CA THR A 244 -3.97 18.43 15.63
C THR A 244 -3.57 16.95 15.61
N THR A 245 -2.53 16.58 14.87
CA THR A 245 -2.02 15.19 14.88
C THR A 245 -1.47 14.80 16.25
N LEU A 246 -0.78 15.72 16.92
CA LEU A 246 -0.36 15.53 18.29
C LEU A 246 -1.57 15.35 19.24
N PHE A 247 -2.65 16.08 19.03
CA PHE A 247 -3.88 15.89 19.82
C PHE A 247 -4.49 14.50 19.61
N ASP A 248 -4.59 14.04 18.36
CA ASP A 248 -5.05 12.68 18.05
C ASP A 248 -4.16 11.64 18.75
N LEU A 249 -2.83 11.85 18.76
CA LEU A 249 -1.89 10.98 19.47
C LEU A 249 -2.14 11.00 20.98
N ALA A 250 -2.38 12.17 21.59
CA ALA A 250 -2.65 12.28 23.01
C ALA A 250 -3.89 11.48 23.43
N VAL A 251 -4.95 11.52 22.62
CA VAL A 251 -6.17 10.73 22.83
C VAL A 251 -5.87 9.23 22.73
N ALA A 252 -5.18 8.81 21.67
CA ALA A 252 -4.86 7.40 21.45
C ALA A 252 -3.95 6.83 22.57
N ILE A 253 -2.94 7.58 23.00
CA ILE A 253 -2.06 7.21 24.11
C ILE A 253 -2.82 7.12 25.43
N LEU A 254 -3.73 8.06 25.72
CA LEU A 254 -4.54 8.02 26.93
C LEU A 254 -5.35 6.71 26.99
N ARG A 255 -6.03 6.35 25.89
CA ARG A 255 -6.81 5.10 25.81
C ARG A 255 -5.94 3.86 25.98
N LEU A 256 -4.77 3.83 25.34
CA LEU A 256 -3.80 2.74 25.52
C LEU A 256 -3.38 2.59 26.99
N GLY A 257 -3.08 3.71 27.67
CA GLY A 257 -2.71 3.73 29.07
C GLY A 257 -3.83 3.26 30.00
N GLU A 258 -5.07 3.69 29.76
CA GLU A 258 -6.26 3.27 30.54
C GLU A 258 -6.45 1.74 30.51
N ILE A 259 -6.46 1.15 29.30
CA ILE A 259 -6.69 -0.29 29.16
C ILE A 259 -5.49 -1.10 29.69
N SER A 260 -4.27 -0.59 29.52
CA SER A 260 -3.04 -1.22 30.02
C SER A 260 -3.02 -1.25 31.54
N CYS A 261 -3.32 -0.12 32.20
CA CYS A 261 -3.48 -0.03 33.64
C CYS A 261 -4.57 -0.98 34.15
N LYS A 262 -5.71 -1.06 33.47
CA LYS A 262 -6.82 -1.93 33.88
C LYS A 262 -6.41 -3.41 33.85
N ARG A 263 -5.72 -3.85 32.79
CA ARG A 263 -5.21 -5.23 32.69
C ARG A 263 -4.19 -5.53 33.78
N ALA A 264 -3.25 -4.63 34.04
CA ALA A 264 -2.27 -4.78 35.11
C ALA A 264 -2.94 -4.94 36.50
N GLN A 265 -3.92 -4.09 36.81
CA GLN A 265 -4.67 -4.18 38.07
C GLN A 265 -5.44 -5.50 38.20
N LEU A 266 -6.11 -5.95 37.13
CA LEU A 266 -6.82 -7.24 37.11
C LEU A 266 -5.88 -8.42 37.41
N ILE A 267 -4.64 -8.37 36.91
CA ILE A 267 -3.65 -9.42 37.19
C ILE A 267 -3.29 -9.41 38.67
N LEU A 268 -3.02 -8.24 39.27
CA LEU A 268 -2.73 -8.13 40.71
C LEU A 268 -3.89 -8.66 41.57
N ASP A 269 -5.13 -8.34 41.19
CA ASP A 269 -6.34 -8.77 41.90
C ASP A 269 -6.60 -10.28 41.75
N SER A 270 -6.10 -10.92 40.69
CA SER A 270 -6.26 -12.37 40.45
C SER A 270 -5.44 -13.27 41.39
N GLY A 271 -4.58 -12.67 42.23
CA GLY A 271 -3.82 -13.34 43.29
C GLY A 271 -2.38 -13.69 42.88
N MET A 272 -1.40 -13.02 43.50
CA MET A 272 0.04 -13.30 43.32
C MET A 272 0.54 -14.39 44.30
N ALA A 273 1.56 -15.14 43.89
CA ALA A 273 2.09 -16.26 44.67
C ALA A 273 2.85 -15.87 45.95
N SER A 274 3.30 -14.62 46.08
CA SER A 274 4.11 -14.13 47.21
C SER A 274 3.72 -12.70 47.62
N GLU A 275 3.54 -12.48 48.93
CA GLU A 275 3.21 -11.16 49.50
C GLU A 275 4.35 -10.14 49.31
N GLY A 276 5.61 -10.58 49.35
CA GLY A 276 6.78 -9.71 49.11
C GLY A 276 6.87 -9.24 47.66
N LEU A 277 6.57 -10.13 46.71
CA LEU A 277 6.48 -9.79 45.28
C LEU A 277 5.33 -8.82 45.02
N LEU A 278 4.16 -9.04 45.63
CA LEU A 278 3.01 -8.15 45.51
C LEU A 278 3.35 -6.72 45.97
N LYS A 279 4.02 -6.58 47.13
CA LYS A 279 4.48 -5.27 47.64
C LYS A 279 5.48 -4.61 46.71
N ALA A 280 6.42 -5.36 46.15
CA ALA A 280 7.41 -4.84 45.20
C ALA A 280 6.82 -4.42 43.84
N LEU A 281 5.76 -5.09 43.38
CA LEU A 281 5.04 -4.70 42.16
C LEU A 281 4.15 -3.47 42.39
N GLN A 282 3.52 -3.39 43.57
CA GLN A 282 2.69 -2.24 43.96
C GLN A 282 3.52 -0.98 44.21
N SER A 283 4.74 -1.10 44.75
CA SER A 283 5.64 0.06 44.96
C SER A 283 6.12 0.69 43.65
N GLN A 284 6.14 -0.08 42.56
CA GLN A 284 6.49 0.36 41.21
C GLN A 284 5.26 0.83 40.40
N SER A 285 4.07 0.86 41.01
CA SER A 285 2.86 1.31 40.34
C SER A 285 2.99 2.78 39.93
N PRO A 286 2.80 3.13 38.64
CA PRO A 286 2.92 4.50 38.15
C PRO A 286 1.79 5.39 38.68
N ASP A 287 2.06 6.70 38.83
CA ASP A 287 1.04 7.68 39.20
C ASP A 287 -0.05 7.78 38.11
N LEU A 288 -1.29 7.45 38.47
CA LEU A 288 -2.41 7.28 37.54
C LEU A 288 -3.12 8.59 37.17
N LYS A 289 -2.49 9.74 37.42
CA LYS A 289 -3.01 11.09 37.06
C LYS A 289 -2.99 11.37 35.54
N LEU A 290 -3.25 10.36 34.72
CA LEU A 290 -3.34 10.46 33.27
C LEU A 290 -4.43 11.44 32.85
N HIS A 291 -5.62 11.38 33.49
CA HIS A 291 -6.74 12.28 33.18
C HIS A 291 -6.47 13.73 33.57
N GLU A 292 -5.84 13.98 34.72
CA GLU A 292 -5.49 15.34 35.15
C GLU A 292 -4.47 15.97 34.20
N HIS A 293 -3.43 15.21 33.82
CA HIS A 293 -2.47 15.67 32.82
C HIS A 293 -3.13 15.89 31.47
N PHE A 294 -3.97 14.96 30.99
CA PHE A 294 -4.67 15.10 29.72
C PHE A 294 -5.58 16.34 29.71
N ALA A 295 -6.28 16.64 30.81
CA ALA A 295 -7.08 17.86 30.94
C ALA A 295 -6.21 19.13 30.80
N SER A 296 -5.01 19.13 31.39
CA SER A 296 -4.04 20.21 31.20
C SER A 296 -3.60 20.37 29.74
N LEU A 297 -3.41 19.26 29.01
CA LEU A 297 -3.11 19.29 27.57
C LEU A 297 -4.25 19.90 26.75
N VAL A 298 -5.48 19.48 27.03
CA VAL A 298 -6.68 20.01 26.35
C VAL A 298 -6.79 21.53 26.56
N SER A 299 -6.52 22.02 27.78
CA SER A 299 -6.47 23.45 28.05
C SER A 299 -5.39 24.14 27.20
N ALA A 300 -4.15 23.65 27.25
CA ALA A 300 -3.04 24.24 26.51
C ALA A 300 -3.28 24.25 24.98
N PHE A 301 -3.91 23.20 24.44
CA PHE A 301 -4.30 23.13 23.04
C PHE A 301 -5.37 24.16 22.68
N THR A 302 -6.40 24.29 23.54
CA THR A 302 -7.51 25.24 23.36
C THR A 302 -7.02 26.69 23.41
N ASP A 303 -6.07 26.96 24.31
CA ASP A 303 -5.42 28.25 24.48
C ASP A 303 -4.40 28.56 23.35
N GLN A 304 -4.24 27.65 22.38
CA GLN A 304 -3.26 27.73 21.28
C GLN A 304 -1.79 27.83 21.77
N ASN A 305 -1.52 27.39 23.01
CA ASN A 305 -0.16 27.28 23.55
C ASN A 305 0.47 25.94 23.12
N TYR A 306 0.83 25.87 21.84
CA TYR A 306 1.27 24.63 21.22
C TYR A 306 2.60 24.08 21.76
N ILE A 307 3.48 24.93 22.30
CA ILE A 307 4.74 24.47 22.91
C ILE A 307 4.46 23.76 24.24
N HIS A 308 3.66 24.39 25.11
CA HIS A 308 3.26 23.77 26.38
C HIS A 308 2.47 22.49 26.14
N PHE A 309 1.57 22.50 25.16
CA PHE A 309 0.83 21.32 24.73
C PHE A 309 1.76 20.19 24.26
N ALA A 310 2.74 20.47 23.40
CA ALA A 310 3.68 19.46 22.89
C ALA A 310 4.54 18.86 24.01
N HIS A 311 5.09 19.70 24.90
CA HIS A 311 5.85 19.25 26.06
C HIS A 311 5.01 18.35 26.98
N GLY A 312 3.79 18.79 27.28
CA GLY A 312 2.87 18.01 28.10
C GLY A 312 2.49 16.67 27.45
N LEU A 313 2.32 16.63 26.11
CA LEU A 313 2.08 15.37 25.39
C LEU A 313 3.26 14.41 25.54
N ASN A 314 4.49 14.89 25.38
CA ASN A 314 5.68 14.05 25.57
C ASN A 314 5.79 13.54 27.02
N SER A 315 5.33 14.32 27.98
CA SER A 315 5.19 13.90 29.38
C SER A 315 4.11 12.83 29.56
N LEU A 316 2.93 12.98 28.93
CA LEU A 316 1.87 11.97 28.92
C LEU A 316 2.34 10.65 28.29
N LEU A 317 3.04 10.71 27.15
CA LEU A 317 3.63 9.54 26.51
C LEU A 317 4.61 8.82 27.44
N LYS A 318 5.45 9.55 28.18
CA LYS A 318 6.35 8.96 29.19
C LYS A 318 5.59 8.25 30.30
N MET A 319 4.49 8.82 30.78
CA MET A 319 3.66 8.16 31.80
C MET A 319 3.03 6.88 31.27
N VAL A 320 2.51 6.88 30.04
CA VAL A 320 1.91 5.69 29.44
C VAL A 320 2.95 4.61 29.11
N GLU A 321 4.16 4.98 28.69
CA GLU A 321 5.27 4.03 28.58
C GLU A 321 5.54 3.34 29.92
N ASN A 322 5.56 4.08 31.04
CA ASN A 322 5.72 3.50 32.37
C ASN A 322 4.55 2.57 32.74
N VAL A 323 3.31 2.92 32.36
CA VAL A 323 2.12 2.05 32.56
C VAL A 323 2.23 0.75 31.78
N VAL A 324 2.59 0.80 30.50
CA VAL A 324 2.76 -0.39 29.66
C VAL A 324 3.94 -1.26 30.16
N SER A 325 5.01 -0.62 30.65
CA SER A 325 6.14 -1.32 31.26
C SER A 325 5.74 -2.02 32.56
N TRP A 326 4.93 -1.34 33.38
CA TRP A 326 4.38 -1.91 34.61
C TRP A 326 3.42 -3.07 34.32
N GLU A 327 2.55 -2.95 33.31
CA GLU A 327 1.71 -4.05 32.83
C GLU A 327 2.56 -5.26 32.43
N ALA A 328 3.60 -5.05 31.64
CA ALA A 328 4.50 -6.12 31.20
C ALA A 328 5.17 -6.82 32.39
N MET A 329 5.60 -6.04 33.38
CA MET A 329 6.22 -6.55 34.61
C MET A 329 5.23 -7.40 35.40
N VAL A 330 4.04 -6.87 35.68
CA VAL A 330 2.99 -7.56 36.43
C VAL A 330 2.57 -8.84 35.71
N ALA A 331 2.40 -8.80 34.38
CA ALA A 331 2.05 -9.98 33.60
C ALA A 331 3.17 -11.05 33.62
N PHE A 332 4.42 -10.64 33.44
CA PHE A 332 5.57 -11.55 33.51
C PHE A 332 5.67 -12.25 34.87
N PHE A 333 5.61 -11.48 35.97
CA PHE A 333 5.69 -12.05 37.32
C PHE A 333 4.43 -12.82 37.71
N GLY A 334 3.25 -12.49 37.17
CA GLY A 334 2.04 -13.32 37.31
C GLY A 334 2.18 -14.70 36.63
N LEU A 335 2.96 -14.78 35.55
CA LEU A 335 3.23 -16.03 34.83
C LEU A 335 4.36 -16.85 35.48
N GLU A 336 5.50 -16.23 35.79
CA GLU A 336 6.75 -16.91 36.19
C GLU A 336 7.18 -16.69 37.64
N GLY A 337 6.53 -15.79 38.40
CA GLY A 337 7.01 -15.34 39.71
C GLY A 337 7.17 -16.44 40.76
N SER A 338 6.43 -17.55 40.66
CA SER A 338 6.60 -18.70 41.57
C SER A 338 7.82 -19.56 41.24
N ASP A 339 8.24 -19.59 39.99
CA ASP A 339 9.25 -20.52 39.48
C ASP A 339 10.65 -19.88 39.58
N LEU A 340 10.73 -18.54 39.48
CA LEU A 340 11.95 -17.77 39.72
C LEU A 340 12.52 -17.94 41.14
N VAL A 341 11.66 -18.12 42.16
CA VAL A 341 12.09 -18.34 43.56
C VAL A 341 12.75 -19.70 43.74
N GLN A 342 12.23 -20.72 43.04
CA GLN A 342 12.74 -22.09 43.13
C GLN A 342 14.12 -22.22 42.48
N ASP A 343 14.35 -21.52 41.37
CA ASP A 343 15.64 -21.51 40.67
C ASP A 343 16.75 -20.83 41.51
N THR A 344 16.41 -19.85 42.36
CA THR A 344 17.38 -19.17 43.26
C THR A 344 17.72 -19.91 44.56
N GLN A 345 16.84 -20.78 45.07
CA GLN A 345 17.10 -21.54 46.31
C GLN A 345 17.79 -22.90 46.07
N GLY A 346 18.04 -23.26 44.80
CA GLY A 346 18.57 -24.55 44.38
C GLY A 346 20.09 -24.70 44.30
N SER A 347 20.88 -24.10 45.21
CA SER A 347 22.34 -24.35 45.28
C SER A 347 22.91 -24.58 46.68
N GLY A 348 22.12 -25.08 47.63
CA GLY A 348 22.56 -25.41 48.99
C GLY A 348 22.11 -26.81 49.43
N THR A 349 23.08 -27.73 49.50
CA THR A 349 23.14 -29.03 50.23
C THR A 349 21.88 -29.90 50.39
N LEU A 350 22.04 -31.14 49.93
CA LEU A 350 21.25 -32.34 50.22
C LEU A 350 20.86 -32.45 51.71
N GLU A 351 19.57 -32.61 51.99
CA GLU A 351 19.06 -33.65 52.91
C GLU A 351 17.56 -33.89 52.71
N ASP A 352 17.19 -35.15 52.88
CA ASP A 352 15.86 -35.75 52.72
C ASP A 352 14.78 -35.00 53.51
N ASP A 353 13.67 -34.64 52.84
CA ASP A 353 12.38 -34.89 53.49
C ASP A 353 11.20 -35.06 52.52
N ASN A 354 10.37 -36.03 52.89
CA ASN A 354 9.41 -36.70 52.06
C ASN A 354 8.05 -35.97 52.12
N MET A 355 7.85 -34.89 51.34
CA MET A 355 6.54 -34.24 51.17
C MET A 355 6.02 -34.29 49.73
N LYS A 356 4.88 -35.00 49.60
CA LYS A 356 3.95 -35.10 48.48
C LYS A 356 4.12 -34.04 47.38
N LYS A 357 4.69 -34.46 46.23
CA LYS A 357 4.54 -33.79 44.93
C LYS A 357 3.07 -33.80 44.49
N THR A 358 2.30 -32.78 44.88
CA THR A 358 1.09 -32.40 44.14
C THR A 358 1.52 -32.00 42.74
N LYS A 359 1.14 -32.79 41.72
CA LYS A 359 1.35 -32.47 40.30
C LYS A 359 0.70 -31.12 39.97
N LYS A 360 1.45 -30.02 40.02
CA LYS A 360 1.03 -28.74 39.42
C LYS A 360 0.83 -28.99 37.92
N LYS A 361 -0.37 -28.67 37.39
CA LYS A 361 -0.63 -28.71 35.94
C LYS A 361 0.41 -27.82 35.25
N LYS A 362 1.18 -28.38 34.32
CA LYS A 362 2.19 -27.63 33.53
C LYS A 362 1.47 -26.51 32.78
N LYS A 363 1.83 -25.25 33.04
CA LYS A 363 1.34 -24.09 32.28
C LYS A 363 1.80 -24.26 30.83
N VAL A 364 0.87 -24.17 29.87
CA VAL A 364 1.19 -24.25 28.43
C VAL A 364 0.80 -22.92 27.83
N LEU A 365 1.77 -22.02 27.75
CA LEU A 365 1.63 -20.71 27.10
C LEU A 365 1.64 -20.85 25.59
N GLY A 366 1.21 -19.80 24.90
CA GLY A 366 1.39 -19.63 23.48
C GLY A 366 2.86 -19.67 23.09
N LYS A 367 3.16 -20.08 21.87
CA LYS A 367 4.56 -20.24 21.42
C LYS A 367 5.32 -18.91 21.42
N GLY A 368 4.67 -17.82 21.00
CA GLY A 368 5.29 -16.51 20.98
C GLY A 368 5.44 -15.92 22.39
N THR A 369 4.41 -16.04 23.23
CA THR A 369 4.51 -15.62 24.65
C THR A 369 5.56 -16.43 25.40
N THR A 370 5.70 -17.74 25.14
CA THR A 370 6.78 -18.58 25.70
C THR A 370 8.16 -18.05 25.32
N ALA A 371 8.38 -17.74 24.04
CA ALA A 371 9.67 -17.22 23.57
C ALA A 371 10.01 -15.86 24.21
N LEU A 372 9.01 -14.99 24.38
CA LEU A 372 9.19 -13.70 25.02
C LEU A 372 9.46 -13.84 26.52
N VAL A 373 8.70 -14.67 27.23
CA VAL A 373 8.89 -14.95 28.66
C VAL A 373 10.30 -15.50 28.90
N GLN A 374 10.77 -16.44 28.08
CA GLN A 374 12.12 -16.98 28.21
C GLN A 374 13.19 -15.89 28.01
N PHE A 375 13.05 -15.05 26.98
CA PHE A 375 13.96 -13.93 26.74
C PHE A 375 14.02 -12.99 27.96
N LEU A 376 12.87 -12.60 28.51
CA LEU A 376 12.80 -11.74 29.68
C LEU A 376 13.42 -12.40 30.92
N LYS A 377 13.15 -13.70 31.12
CA LYS A 377 13.74 -14.48 32.20
C LYS A 377 15.28 -14.47 32.12
N ASP A 378 15.84 -14.68 30.94
CA ASP A 378 17.29 -14.68 30.72
C ASP A 378 17.90 -13.29 31.00
N GLU A 379 17.28 -12.22 30.52
CA GLU A 379 17.74 -10.84 30.75
C GLU A 379 17.70 -10.41 32.23
N ILE A 380 16.71 -10.90 32.99
CA ILE A 380 16.56 -10.59 34.42
C ILE A 380 17.51 -11.43 35.27
N LEU A 381 17.66 -12.73 34.98
CA LEU A 381 18.48 -13.66 35.78
C LEU A 381 19.99 -13.46 35.57
N ASN A 382 20.43 -13.06 34.37
CA ASN A 382 21.86 -12.81 34.10
C ASN A 382 22.45 -11.63 34.88
N ALA A 383 21.64 -10.86 35.62
CA ALA A 383 22.03 -9.66 36.35
C ALA A 383 22.05 -9.80 37.89
N ALA A 384 21.70 -10.95 38.45
CA ALA A 384 21.57 -11.11 39.90
C ALA A 384 22.92 -11.41 40.59
N THR A 385 23.56 -10.38 41.15
CA THR A 385 24.63 -10.53 42.15
C THR A 385 24.17 -9.94 43.48
N GLU A 386 23.75 -10.83 44.39
CA GLU A 386 23.72 -10.74 45.87
C GLU A 386 22.49 -10.20 46.68
N THR A 387 22.25 -10.96 47.77
CA THR A 387 21.45 -10.80 49.02
C THR A 387 19.89 -10.89 49.02
N ASN A 388 19.38 -11.63 50.02
CA ASN A 388 18.00 -12.16 50.11
C ASN A 388 16.90 -11.13 50.48
N ASP A 389 17.23 -9.99 51.08
CA ASP A 389 16.20 -9.06 51.61
C ASP A 389 15.70 -7.99 50.60
N THR A 390 16.42 -7.76 49.48
CA THR A 390 16.05 -6.80 48.41
C THR A 390 15.89 -7.43 47.02
N LEU A 391 15.77 -8.76 46.97
CA LEU A 391 15.79 -9.55 45.72
C LEU A 391 14.67 -9.14 44.74
N TRP A 392 13.45 -8.92 45.23
CA TRP A 392 12.34 -8.51 44.37
C TRP A 392 12.48 -7.07 43.86
N GLU A 393 13.00 -6.16 44.67
CA GLU A 393 13.27 -4.79 44.25
C GLU A 393 14.36 -4.72 43.18
N GLY A 394 15.39 -5.57 43.29
CA GLY A 394 16.43 -5.69 42.26
C GLY A 394 15.86 -6.16 40.91
N TYR A 395 15.02 -7.20 40.92
CA TYR A 395 14.39 -7.71 39.71
C TYR A 395 13.42 -6.73 39.08
N THR A 396 12.56 -6.07 39.85
CA THR A 396 11.60 -5.10 39.32
C THR A 396 12.31 -3.87 38.74
N ASN A 397 13.34 -3.34 39.40
CA ASN A 397 14.14 -2.23 38.88
C ASN A 397 14.85 -2.59 37.57
N LYS A 398 15.45 -3.79 37.48
CA LYS A 398 16.09 -4.26 36.25
C LYS A 398 15.09 -4.43 35.12
N PHE A 399 13.92 -4.99 35.41
CA PHE A 399 12.83 -5.13 34.45
C PHE A 399 12.45 -3.76 33.88
N MET A 400 12.15 -2.78 34.75
CA MET A 400 11.79 -1.43 34.30
C MET A 400 12.89 -0.77 33.47
N SER A 401 14.17 -1.03 33.76
CA SER A 401 15.29 -0.50 32.97
C SER A 401 15.35 -1.05 31.54
N LEU A 402 14.89 -2.28 31.30
CA LEU A 402 14.85 -2.91 29.97
C LEU A 402 13.79 -2.24 29.07
N TRP A 403 12.81 -1.59 29.67
CA TRP A 403 11.73 -0.88 28.98
C TRP A 403 12.02 0.60 28.70
N ASP A 404 13.15 1.15 29.17
CA ASP A 404 13.54 2.53 28.86
C ASP A 404 14.00 2.63 27.39
N PRO A 405 13.35 3.46 26.54
CA PRO A 405 13.75 3.65 25.14
C PRO A 405 15.18 4.16 24.95
N SER A 406 15.80 4.72 25.99
CA SER A 406 17.19 5.19 25.98
C SER A 406 18.20 4.06 26.27
N ASN A 407 17.73 2.90 26.73
CA ASN A 407 18.55 1.74 27.05
C ASN A 407 18.78 0.87 25.81
N ILE A 408 20.02 0.40 25.62
CA ILE A 408 20.39 -0.51 24.52
C ILE A 408 19.55 -1.81 24.57
N GLY A 409 19.22 -2.29 25.77
CA GLY A 409 18.39 -3.49 25.97
C GLY A 409 17.00 -3.37 25.35
N PHE A 410 16.43 -2.16 25.30
CA PHE A 410 15.11 -1.93 24.72
C PHE A 410 15.08 -2.24 23.22
N GLY A 411 16.13 -1.85 22.48
CA GLY A 411 16.26 -2.19 21.06
C GLY A 411 16.36 -3.71 20.83
N ILE A 412 16.98 -4.44 21.76
CA ILE A 412 17.04 -5.91 21.71
C ILE A 412 15.65 -6.51 21.93
N LEU A 413 14.90 -6.02 22.92
CA LEU A 413 13.50 -6.41 23.17
C LEU A 413 12.62 -6.17 21.93
N GLN A 414 12.73 -4.99 21.30
CA GLN A 414 11.97 -4.68 20.07
C GLN A 414 12.29 -5.66 18.94
N ASN A 415 13.57 -5.97 18.73
CA ASN A 415 13.98 -6.94 17.72
C ASN A 415 13.45 -8.34 18.04
N LYS A 416 13.42 -8.73 19.32
CA LYS A 416 12.87 -10.03 19.73
C LYS A 416 11.37 -10.13 19.46
N VAL A 417 10.62 -9.09 19.80
CA VAL A 417 9.18 -9.01 19.52
C VAL A 417 8.92 -9.08 18.01
N LYS A 418 9.70 -8.35 17.21
CA LYS A 418 9.63 -8.39 15.74
C LYS A 418 9.92 -9.79 15.18
N GLU A 419 10.99 -10.44 15.64
CA GLU A 419 11.32 -11.82 15.27
C GLU A 419 10.15 -12.79 15.53
N ILE A 420 9.49 -12.66 16.69
CA ILE A 420 8.34 -13.52 17.04
C ILE A 420 7.17 -13.31 16.08
N VAL A 421 6.81 -12.05 15.80
CA VAL A 421 5.70 -11.72 14.88
C VAL A 421 6.01 -12.20 13.46
N GLU A 422 7.23 -11.96 12.98
CA GLU A 422 7.70 -12.38 11.65
C GLU A 422 7.88 -13.90 11.52
N SER A 423 8.20 -14.61 12.61
CA SER A 423 8.36 -16.08 12.59
C SER A 423 7.10 -16.83 12.14
N ASN A 424 5.92 -16.18 12.16
CA ASN A 424 4.69 -16.75 11.62
C ASN A 424 4.63 -16.73 10.08
N GLU A 425 5.44 -15.92 9.40
CA GLU A 425 5.60 -16.00 7.94
C GLU A 425 6.11 -17.38 7.50
N SER A 426 6.94 -18.03 8.33
CA SER A 426 7.47 -19.37 8.09
C SER A 426 6.43 -20.51 8.21
N ARG A 427 5.25 -20.24 8.78
CA ARG A 427 4.18 -21.24 9.00
C ARG A 427 2.92 -21.01 8.17
N ARG A 428 2.87 -19.95 7.34
CA ARG A 428 1.84 -19.87 6.31
C ARG A 428 2.03 -21.07 5.38
N LEU A 429 0.98 -21.88 5.19
CA LEU A 429 0.99 -22.88 4.12
C LEU A 429 1.38 -22.15 2.84
N PRO A 430 2.44 -22.60 2.12
CA PRO A 430 2.85 -21.98 0.88
C PRO A 430 1.64 -21.88 -0.04
N LYS A 431 1.21 -20.65 -0.30
CA LYS A 431 -0.01 -20.36 -1.05
C LYS A 431 0.25 -19.17 -1.94
N ILE A 432 -0.08 -19.34 -3.21
CA ILE A 432 -0.07 -18.27 -4.20
C ILE A 432 -1.23 -17.28 -3.96
N PRO A 433 -1.07 -15.99 -4.33
CA PRO A 433 -2.16 -15.02 -4.25
C PRO A 433 -3.43 -15.52 -4.98
N LYS A 434 -4.60 -15.19 -4.43
CA LYS A 434 -5.90 -15.60 -5.01
C LYS A 434 -5.98 -15.17 -6.48
N GLY A 435 -6.32 -16.11 -7.36
CA GLY A 435 -6.47 -15.86 -8.79
C GLY A 435 -5.15 -15.79 -9.57
N THR A 436 -4.04 -16.22 -9.00
CA THR A 436 -2.73 -16.39 -9.68
C THR A 436 -2.40 -17.88 -9.81
N ARG A 437 -1.41 -18.23 -10.64
CA ARG A 437 -0.99 -19.62 -10.91
C ARG A 437 0.50 -19.70 -11.25
N ASP A 438 1.12 -20.78 -10.80
CA ASP A 438 2.42 -21.24 -11.31
C ASP A 438 2.22 -22.06 -12.59
N PHE A 439 3.22 -22.03 -13.48
CA PHE A 439 3.27 -22.82 -14.70
C PHE A 439 4.55 -23.64 -14.73
N ALA A 440 4.46 -24.93 -15.04
CA ALA A 440 5.60 -25.83 -15.01
C ALA A 440 5.54 -26.88 -16.13
N LYS A 441 6.70 -27.46 -16.44
CA LYS A 441 6.86 -28.61 -17.35
C LYS A 441 6.17 -28.41 -18.70
N GLU A 442 5.22 -29.28 -19.06
CA GLU A 442 4.53 -29.30 -20.35
C GLU A 442 3.76 -27.99 -20.60
N GLN A 443 3.25 -27.34 -19.54
CA GLN A 443 2.57 -26.05 -19.66
C GLN A 443 3.53 -24.96 -20.16
N MET A 444 4.77 -24.94 -19.68
CA MET A 444 5.77 -23.98 -20.15
C MET A 444 6.19 -24.26 -21.59
N ALA A 445 6.34 -25.54 -21.98
CA ALA A 445 6.66 -25.92 -23.36
C ALA A 445 5.57 -25.46 -24.35
N ILE A 446 4.28 -25.61 -23.99
CA ILE A 446 3.16 -25.11 -24.81
C ILE A 446 3.19 -23.58 -24.89
N ARG A 447 3.43 -22.90 -23.77
CA ARG A 447 3.49 -21.44 -23.70
C ARG A 447 4.59 -20.87 -24.58
N GLU A 448 5.81 -21.38 -24.45
CA GLU A 448 6.96 -20.98 -25.25
C GLU A 448 6.72 -21.18 -26.75
N LYS A 449 6.14 -22.33 -27.13
CA LYS A 449 5.79 -22.60 -28.52
C LYS A 449 4.79 -21.58 -29.08
N ALA A 450 3.72 -21.29 -28.33
CA ALA A 450 2.73 -20.32 -28.77
C ALA A 450 3.33 -18.90 -28.84
N PHE A 451 4.13 -18.50 -27.85
CA PHE A 451 4.78 -17.19 -27.87
C PHE A 451 5.76 -17.05 -29.04
N SER A 452 6.50 -18.10 -29.41
CA SER A 452 7.36 -18.09 -30.61
C SER A 452 6.55 -17.79 -31.87
N ILE A 453 5.43 -18.51 -32.08
CA ILE A 453 4.54 -18.30 -33.23
C ILE A 453 4.01 -16.86 -33.24
N ILE A 454 3.59 -16.36 -32.08
CA ILE A 454 3.05 -15.01 -31.95
C ILE A 454 4.09 -13.94 -32.31
N VAL A 455 5.30 -14.07 -31.77
CA VAL A 455 6.42 -13.16 -32.07
C VAL A 455 6.78 -13.20 -33.55
N GLU A 456 6.92 -14.40 -34.13
CA GLU A 456 7.26 -14.57 -35.55
C GLU A 456 6.25 -13.89 -36.47
N VAL A 457 4.95 -14.01 -36.18
CA VAL A 457 3.91 -13.31 -36.95
C VAL A 457 3.98 -11.80 -36.72
N PHE A 458 4.14 -11.31 -35.49
CA PHE A 458 4.24 -9.88 -35.23
C PHE A 458 5.44 -9.23 -35.93
N GLU A 459 6.61 -9.87 -35.89
CA GLU A 459 7.83 -9.40 -36.56
C GLU A 459 7.70 -9.42 -38.09
N ARG A 460 6.99 -10.42 -38.64
CA ARG A 460 6.70 -10.50 -40.08
C ARG A 460 5.92 -9.30 -40.60
N HIS A 461 5.10 -8.67 -39.75
CA HIS A 461 4.36 -7.44 -40.05
C HIS A 461 5.11 -6.16 -39.64
N GLY A 462 6.40 -6.28 -39.29
CA GLY A 462 7.31 -5.16 -39.04
C GLY A 462 7.10 -4.46 -37.69
N ALA A 463 6.47 -5.11 -36.72
CA ALA A 463 6.39 -4.58 -35.36
C ALA A 463 7.69 -4.75 -34.60
N THR A 464 8.00 -3.77 -33.76
CA THR A 464 9.11 -3.84 -32.81
C THR A 464 8.60 -4.22 -31.42
N ALA A 465 9.38 -5.01 -30.67
CA ALA A 465 9.07 -5.32 -29.28
C ALA A 465 9.09 -4.05 -28.41
N LEU A 466 8.12 -3.93 -27.51
CA LEU A 466 8.11 -2.92 -26.44
C LEU A 466 7.90 -3.64 -25.11
N ASP A 467 8.61 -3.20 -24.08
CA ASP A 467 8.30 -3.53 -22.70
C ASP A 467 8.14 -2.24 -21.88
N THR A 468 7.24 -2.28 -20.90
CA THR A 468 6.97 -1.17 -20.00
C THR A 468 7.03 -1.67 -18.56
N PRO A 469 7.26 -0.77 -17.57
CA PRO A 469 7.16 -1.14 -16.17
C PRO A 469 5.84 -1.86 -15.84
N VAL A 470 5.88 -2.75 -14.85
CA VAL A 470 4.69 -3.50 -14.42
C VAL A 470 3.66 -2.62 -13.69
N PHE A 471 4.12 -1.54 -13.07
CA PHE A 471 3.30 -0.50 -12.46
C PHE A 471 3.48 0.83 -13.18
N GLU A 472 2.41 1.59 -13.28
CA GLU A 472 2.37 2.96 -13.77
C GLU A 472 1.98 3.89 -12.63
N LEU A 473 2.19 5.20 -12.80
CA LEU A 473 1.59 6.19 -11.90
C LEU A 473 0.07 6.01 -11.89
N ARG A 474 -0.54 6.01 -10.71
CA ARG A 474 -1.98 5.77 -10.54
C ARG A 474 -2.83 6.68 -11.42
N GLU A 475 -2.43 7.95 -11.54
CA GLU A 475 -3.09 8.96 -12.38
C GLU A 475 -3.09 8.61 -13.87
N THR A 476 -2.12 7.82 -14.35
CA THR A 476 -2.05 7.39 -15.76
C THR A 476 -3.18 6.42 -16.08
N LEU A 477 -3.59 5.59 -15.12
CA LEU A 477 -4.61 4.55 -15.30
C LEU A 477 -6.02 5.02 -14.92
N MET A 478 -6.14 6.04 -14.07
CA MET A 478 -7.44 6.52 -13.58
C MET A 478 -8.29 7.14 -14.70
N GLY A 479 -9.58 6.80 -14.70
CA GLY A 479 -10.57 7.37 -15.63
C GLY A 479 -10.49 6.87 -17.06
N LYS A 480 -9.63 5.88 -17.36
CA LYS A 480 -9.47 5.30 -18.71
C LYS A 480 -10.33 4.06 -18.96
N TYR A 481 -10.80 3.41 -17.90
CA TYR A 481 -11.44 2.09 -17.95
C TYR A 481 -12.92 2.11 -17.49
N GLY A 482 -13.54 3.28 -17.35
CA GLY A 482 -14.94 3.36 -16.89
C GLY A 482 -15.16 2.67 -15.53
N GLU A 483 -16.19 1.81 -15.44
CA GLU A 483 -16.54 1.05 -14.24
C GLU A 483 -15.43 0.08 -13.78
N ASP A 484 -14.62 -0.42 -14.73
CA ASP A 484 -13.53 -1.36 -14.46
C ASP A 484 -12.37 -0.73 -13.70
N SER A 485 -12.31 0.60 -13.59
CA SER A 485 -11.26 1.31 -12.82
C SER A 485 -11.21 0.88 -11.35
N LYS A 486 -12.32 0.36 -10.80
CA LYS A 486 -12.40 -0.17 -9.42
C LYS A 486 -11.64 -1.48 -9.24
N LEU A 487 -11.26 -2.14 -10.33
CA LEU A 487 -10.60 -3.44 -10.34
C LEU A 487 -9.07 -3.33 -10.44
N ILE A 488 -8.51 -2.12 -10.38
CA ILE A 488 -7.07 -1.90 -10.43
C ILE A 488 -6.42 -2.31 -9.10
N TYR A 489 -5.21 -2.86 -9.19
CA TYR A 489 -4.35 -3.12 -8.03
C TYR A 489 -3.49 -1.90 -7.74
N ASP A 490 -3.74 -1.24 -6.61
CA ASP A 490 -2.89 -0.15 -6.11
C ASP A 490 -1.74 -0.70 -5.26
N LEU A 491 -0.55 -0.11 -5.40
CA LEU A 491 0.57 -0.38 -4.49
C LEU A 491 0.32 0.34 -3.15
N ALA A 492 0.93 -0.18 -2.08
CA ALA A 492 0.87 0.48 -0.78
C ALA A 492 1.55 1.85 -0.85
N ASP A 493 0.97 2.85 -0.19
CA ASP A 493 1.63 4.16 -0.02
C ASP A 493 2.81 4.00 0.95
N GLN A 494 4.01 4.24 0.43
CA GLN A 494 5.27 4.17 1.18
C GLN A 494 5.92 5.55 1.33
N GLY A 495 5.16 6.64 1.17
CA GLY A 495 5.63 8.02 1.25
C GLY A 495 6.26 8.54 -0.05
N GLY A 496 5.94 7.91 -1.18
CA GLY A 496 6.43 8.25 -2.52
C GLY A 496 5.30 8.46 -3.53
N GLU A 497 5.58 8.20 -4.81
CA GLU A 497 4.58 8.26 -5.87
C GLU A 497 3.51 7.18 -5.71
N LEU A 498 2.25 7.54 -5.92
CA LEU A 498 1.15 6.56 -5.92
C LEU A 498 1.17 5.79 -7.24
N CYS A 499 1.41 4.50 -7.16
CA CYS A 499 1.53 3.61 -8.31
C CYS A 499 0.46 2.51 -8.28
N SER A 500 0.13 2.01 -9.47
CA SER A 500 -0.84 0.93 -9.66
C SER A 500 -0.32 -0.05 -10.70
N LEU A 501 -0.61 -1.34 -10.54
CA LEU A 501 -0.29 -2.34 -11.55
C LEU A 501 -1.10 -2.09 -12.82
N ARG A 502 -0.47 -2.28 -13.98
CA ARG A 502 -1.11 -2.09 -15.28
C ARG A 502 -2.31 -3.03 -15.47
N TYR A 503 -3.46 -2.46 -15.85
CA TYR A 503 -4.71 -3.17 -16.11
C TYR A 503 -4.75 -3.82 -17.51
N ASP A 504 -4.09 -3.16 -18.47
CA ASP A 504 -3.87 -3.61 -19.85
C ASP A 504 -2.50 -3.14 -20.37
N LEU A 505 -2.19 -3.41 -21.64
CA LEU A 505 -0.98 -2.93 -22.32
C LEU A 505 -1.23 -1.71 -23.23
N THR A 506 -2.50 -1.40 -23.53
CA THR A 506 -2.89 -0.28 -24.39
C THR A 506 -2.64 1.08 -23.73
N VAL A 507 -3.01 1.26 -22.47
CA VAL A 507 -2.78 2.54 -21.77
C VAL A 507 -1.28 2.80 -21.52
N PRO A 508 -0.48 1.83 -21.06
CA PRO A 508 0.98 1.97 -21.02
C PRO A 508 1.60 2.33 -22.39
N PHE A 509 1.08 1.73 -23.48
CA PHE A 509 1.52 2.08 -24.83
C PHE A 509 1.16 3.53 -25.19
N ALA A 510 -0.05 3.97 -24.91
CA ALA A 510 -0.46 5.35 -25.16
C ALA A 510 0.38 6.36 -24.37
N ARG A 511 0.69 6.06 -23.10
CA ARG A 511 1.63 6.84 -22.28
C ARG A 511 3.03 6.86 -22.89
N TYR A 512 3.53 5.72 -23.37
CA TYR A 512 4.84 5.64 -24.04
C TYR A 512 4.92 6.51 -25.30
N VAL A 513 3.91 6.45 -26.17
CA VAL A 513 3.84 7.28 -27.39
C VAL A 513 3.81 8.77 -27.04
N ALA A 514 2.94 9.15 -26.10
CA ALA A 514 2.79 10.54 -25.66
C ALA A 514 4.07 11.09 -25.03
N MET A 515 4.66 10.34 -24.07
CA MET A 515 5.87 10.74 -23.33
C MET A 515 7.07 10.94 -24.26
N ASN A 516 7.22 10.10 -25.28
CA ASN A 516 8.31 10.19 -26.25
C ASN A 516 7.98 11.08 -27.46
N GLY A 517 6.79 11.69 -27.51
CA GLY A 517 6.37 12.57 -28.60
C GLY A 517 6.31 11.90 -29.98
N LEU A 518 6.07 10.58 -30.02
CA LEU A 518 6.05 9.80 -31.26
C LEU A 518 4.77 10.08 -32.05
N THR A 519 4.89 10.18 -33.37
CA THR A 519 3.74 10.39 -34.28
C THR A 519 3.39 9.16 -35.10
N SER A 520 4.28 8.16 -35.14
CA SER A 520 4.03 6.86 -35.74
C SER A 520 4.88 5.80 -35.05
N PHE A 521 4.27 4.66 -34.72
CA PHE A 521 4.95 3.53 -34.11
C PHE A 521 4.14 2.24 -34.31
N LYS A 522 4.80 1.16 -34.70
CA LYS A 522 4.20 -0.17 -34.83
C LYS A 522 4.91 -1.12 -33.87
N ARG A 523 4.17 -1.71 -32.94
CA ARG A 523 4.76 -2.46 -31.83
C ARG A 523 3.99 -3.71 -31.46
N TYR A 524 4.69 -4.66 -30.86
CA TYR A 524 4.08 -5.72 -30.10
C TYR A 524 4.58 -5.72 -28.65
N GLN A 525 3.74 -6.20 -27.73
CA GLN A 525 4.09 -6.37 -26.32
C GLN A 525 3.42 -7.64 -25.78
N ILE A 526 4.21 -8.56 -25.25
CA ILE A 526 3.73 -9.79 -24.61
C ILE A 526 4.09 -9.70 -23.13
N ALA A 527 3.09 -9.44 -22.29
CA ALA A 527 3.36 -9.22 -20.88
C ALA A 527 2.14 -9.53 -19.99
N LYS A 528 2.40 -9.74 -18.70
CA LYS A 528 1.35 -9.93 -17.69
C LYS A 528 0.64 -8.62 -17.36
N VAL A 529 -0.66 -8.73 -17.10
CA VAL A 529 -1.54 -7.65 -16.61
C VAL A 529 -2.34 -8.11 -15.40
N TYR A 530 -2.87 -7.14 -14.65
CA TYR A 530 -3.40 -7.38 -13.31
C TYR A 530 -4.79 -6.78 -13.14
N ARG A 531 -5.78 -7.61 -12.78
CA ARG A 531 -7.18 -7.20 -12.59
C ARG A 531 -7.74 -7.86 -11.34
N ARG A 532 -8.36 -7.11 -10.43
CA ARG A 532 -9.00 -7.62 -9.19
C ARG A 532 -10.34 -8.32 -9.44
N ASP A 533 -10.50 -8.90 -10.63
CA ASP A 533 -11.65 -9.68 -11.04
C ASP A 533 -11.99 -10.79 -10.05
N ASN A 534 -13.26 -11.22 -10.07
CA ASN A 534 -13.67 -12.44 -9.40
C ASN A 534 -13.19 -13.64 -10.22
N PRO A 535 -12.21 -14.43 -9.71
CA PRO A 535 -11.56 -15.46 -10.49
C PRO A 535 -12.53 -16.60 -10.81
N SER A 536 -12.50 -17.08 -12.05
CA SER A 536 -13.24 -18.24 -12.55
C SER A 536 -12.38 -19.00 -13.57
N LYS A 537 -12.87 -20.12 -14.12
CA LYS A 537 -12.07 -20.92 -15.07
C LYS A 537 -11.74 -20.09 -16.32
N GLY A 538 -10.45 -19.85 -16.58
CA GLY A 538 -9.99 -19.01 -17.69
C GLY A 538 -10.11 -17.49 -17.44
N ARG A 539 -10.44 -17.06 -16.22
CA ARG A 539 -10.44 -15.64 -15.79
C ARG A 539 -9.63 -15.53 -14.50
N TYR A 540 -8.42 -15.01 -14.63
CA TYR A 540 -7.44 -14.91 -13.55
C TYR A 540 -7.22 -13.44 -13.16
N ARG A 541 -6.57 -13.22 -12.01
CA ARG A 541 -6.20 -11.88 -11.55
C ARG A 541 -4.85 -11.43 -12.08
N GLU A 542 -3.99 -12.39 -12.41
CA GLU A 542 -2.76 -12.20 -13.17
C GLU A 542 -2.83 -13.09 -14.41
N PHE A 543 -2.61 -12.52 -15.60
CA PHE A 543 -2.59 -13.28 -16.86
C PHE A 543 -1.83 -12.51 -17.94
N TYR A 544 -1.39 -13.22 -18.99
CA TYR A 544 -0.75 -12.59 -20.14
C TYR A 544 -1.75 -11.95 -21.11
N GLN A 545 -1.34 -10.81 -21.66
CA GLN A 545 -1.85 -10.26 -22.91
C GLN A 545 -0.75 -10.29 -23.96
N CYS A 546 -1.13 -10.50 -25.22
CA CYS A 546 -0.22 -10.42 -26.37
C CYS A 546 -0.79 -9.39 -27.33
N ASP A 547 -0.22 -8.18 -27.27
CA ASP A 547 -0.78 -7.02 -27.95
C ASP A 547 0.05 -6.65 -29.17
N PHE A 548 -0.62 -6.20 -30.22
CA PHE A 548 -0.03 -5.60 -31.41
C PHE A 548 -0.79 -4.34 -31.77
N ASP A 549 -0.07 -3.24 -31.94
CA ASP A 549 -0.69 -1.93 -32.13
C ASP A 549 0.07 -1.11 -33.17
N ILE A 550 -0.71 -0.37 -33.96
CA ILE A 550 -0.26 0.56 -34.98
C ILE A 550 -0.76 1.95 -34.57
N ALA A 551 0.17 2.84 -34.19
CA ALA A 551 -0.08 4.24 -33.95
C ALA A 551 0.44 5.09 -35.11
N GLY A 552 -0.33 6.10 -35.51
CA GLY A 552 0.05 7.09 -36.52
C GLY A 552 -1.01 7.30 -37.59
N GLN A 553 -0.83 8.37 -38.36
CA GLN A 553 -1.72 8.73 -39.45
C GLN A 553 -1.36 7.92 -40.71
N PHE A 554 -2.31 7.14 -41.20
CA PHE A 554 -2.16 6.28 -42.38
C PHE A 554 -3.34 6.44 -43.33
N GLU A 555 -3.31 5.71 -44.44
CA GLU A 555 -4.46 5.56 -45.33
C GLU A 555 -5.67 4.98 -44.60
N LYS A 556 -6.85 5.45 -44.99
CA LYS A 556 -8.12 5.10 -44.37
C LYS A 556 -8.34 3.58 -44.42
N MET A 557 -8.61 2.97 -43.26
CA MET A 557 -8.78 1.52 -43.05
C MET A 557 -7.57 0.63 -43.31
N GLY A 558 -6.41 1.17 -43.72
CA GLY A 558 -5.20 0.38 -43.97
C GLY A 558 -4.70 -0.36 -42.72
N PRO A 559 -4.42 0.34 -41.61
CA PRO A 559 -4.02 -0.29 -40.35
C PRO A 559 -5.09 -1.23 -39.77
N ASP A 560 -6.37 -0.91 -39.91
CA ASP A 560 -7.48 -1.72 -39.42
C ASP A 560 -7.54 -3.07 -40.15
N PHE A 561 -7.35 -3.04 -41.47
CA PHE A 561 -7.19 -4.24 -42.30
C PHE A 561 -5.98 -5.07 -41.85
N GLU A 562 -4.82 -4.43 -41.68
CA GLU A 562 -3.58 -5.12 -41.29
C GLU A 562 -3.74 -5.85 -39.95
N VAL A 563 -4.34 -5.20 -38.96
CA VAL A 563 -4.56 -5.79 -37.65
C VAL A 563 -5.50 -7.01 -37.70
N ILE A 564 -6.57 -6.97 -38.50
CA ILE A 564 -7.47 -8.13 -38.69
C ILE A 564 -6.74 -9.25 -39.44
N LYS A 565 -5.91 -8.89 -40.43
CA LYS A 565 -5.09 -9.85 -41.17
C LYS A 565 -4.13 -10.60 -40.24
N ILE A 566 -3.39 -9.87 -39.41
CA ILE A 566 -2.50 -10.43 -38.37
C ILE A 566 -3.27 -11.37 -37.45
N LEU A 567 -4.44 -10.94 -36.96
CA LEU A 567 -5.28 -11.78 -36.11
C LEU A 567 -5.63 -13.11 -36.78
N THR A 568 -6.04 -13.10 -38.05
CA THR A 568 -6.37 -14.34 -38.77
C THR A 568 -5.15 -15.23 -38.99
N GLU A 569 -3.98 -14.66 -39.28
CA GLU A 569 -2.73 -15.41 -39.44
C GLU A 569 -2.30 -16.07 -38.13
N LEU A 570 -2.30 -15.32 -37.03
CA LEU A 570 -1.99 -15.82 -35.69
C LEU A 570 -2.87 -17.02 -35.32
N LEU A 571 -4.19 -16.88 -35.44
CA LEU A 571 -5.11 -17.95 -35.03
C LEU A 571 -5.00 -19.19 -35.93
N ASN A 572 -4.65 -19.01 -37.22
CA ASN A 572 -4.40 -20.12 -38.13
C ASN A 572 -3.09 -20.86 -37.80
N GLU A 573 -2.00 -20.14 -37.52
CA GLU A 573 -0.68 -20.70 -37.20
C GLU A 573 -0.61 -21.33 -35.80
N LEU A 574 -1.44 -20.87 -34.86
CA LEU A 574 -1.60 -21.51 -33.56
C LEU A 574 -2.31 -22.88 -33.63
N HIS A 575 -2.93 -23.20 -34.77
CA HIS A 575 -3.60 -24.48 -35.04
C HIS A 575 -4.64 -24.89 -33.98
N ILE A 576 -5.41 -23.92 -33.47
CA ILE A 576 -6.38 -24.15 -32.39
C ILE A 576 -7.73 -24.71 -32.85
N GLY A 577 -7.97 -24.78 -34.16
CA GLY A 577 -9.24 -25.19 -34.76
C GLY A 577 -10.00 -24.02 -35.38
N ASP A 578 -11.31 -24.18 -35.57
CA ASP A 578 -12.14 -23.16 -36.24
C ASP A 578 -12.56 -22.02 -35.30
N TYR A 579 -12.69 -20.82 -35.87
CA TYR A 579 -13.03 -19.59 -35.16
C TYR A 579 -13.79 -18.63 -36.09
N GLU A 580 -14.46 -17.63 -35.50
CA GLU A 580 -14.97 -16.45 -36.23
C GLU A 580 -14.45 -15.17 -35.61
N VAL A 581 -14.26 -14.15 -36.44
CA VAL A 581 -13.96 -12.77 -36.03
C VAL A 581 -15.23 -11.94 -36.21
N LYS A 582 -15.92 -11.67 -35.11
CA LYS A 582 -17.03 -10.72 -35.09
C LYS A 582 -16.46 -9.31 -35.26
N LEU A 583 -17.10 -8.51 -36.10
CA LEU A 583 -16.68 -7.14 -36.39
C LEU A 583 -17.87 -6.21 -36.35
N ASN A 584 -17.68 -5.03 -35.78
CA ASN A 584 -18.63 -3.92 -35.80
C ASN A 584 -17.86 -2.58 -35.82
N HIS A 585 -18.58 -1.47 -35.78
CA HIS A 585 -18.01 -0.13 -35.73
C HIS A 585 -18.68 0.73 -34.66
N ARG A 586 -17.91 1.41 -33.81
CA ARG A 586 -18.41 2.21 -32.68
C ARG A 586 -19.43 3.27 -33.11
N ARG A 587 -19.10 4.06 -34.14
CA ARG A 587 -20.01 5.07 -34.70
C ARG A 587 -21.31 4.49 -35.26
N LEU A 588 -21.27 3.28 -35.82
CA LEU A 588 -22.46 2.60 -36.31
C LEU A 588 -23.36 2.16 -35.15
N LEU A 589 -22.77 1.66 -34.07
CA LEU A 589 -23.48 1.31 -32.84
C LEU A 589 -24.15 2.55 -32.20
N ASP A 590 -23.44 3.67 -32.11
CA ASP A 590 -23.99 4.94 -31.60
C ASP A 590 -25.15 5.44 -32.47
N GLY A 591 -25.00 5.33 -33.80
CA GLY A 591 -26.07 5.65 -34.73
C GLY A 591 -27.28 4.73 -34.63
N MET A 592 -27.08 3.42 -34.44
CA MET A 592 -28.15 2.46 -34.16
C MET A 592 -28.95 2.87 -32.92
N LEU A 593 -28.27 3.20 -31.82
CA LEU A 593 -28.94 3.65 -30.58
C LEU A 593 -29.72 4.95 -30.79
N ALA A 594 -29.16 5.90 -31.55
CA ALA A 594 -29.86 7.13 -31.91
C ALA A 594 -31.15 6.85 -32.71
N ILE A 595 -31.07 5.95 -33.69
CA ILE A 595 -32.23 5.53 -34.52
C ILE A 595 -33.31 4.86 -33.67
N CYS A 596 -32.92 4.08 -32.66
CA CYS A 596 -33.84 3.45 -31.72
C CYS A 596 -34.53 4.47 -30.78
N GLY A 597 -33.99 5.69 -30.65
CA GLY A 597 -34.52 6.72 -29.74
C GLY A 597 -33.87 6.74 -28.36
N VAL A 598 -32.68 6.14 -28.21
CA VAL A 598 -31.94 6.18 -26.94
C VAL A 598 -31.41 7.60 -26.70
N PRO A 599 -31.50 8.14 -25.47
CA PRO A 599 -30.85 9.40 -25.13
C PRO A 599 -29.31 9.28 -25.11
N LYS A 600 -28.58 10.30 -25.59
CA LYS A 600 -27.12 10.26 -25.73
C LYS A 600 -26.39 9.95 -24.42
N GLU A 601 -26.88 10.49 -23.32
CA GLU A 601 -26.34 10.28 -21.96
C GLU A 601 -26.45 8.81 -21.49
N LYS A 602 -27.34 8.01 -22.11
CA LYS A 602 -27.51 6.59 -21.83
C LYS A 602 -26.75 5.67 -22.79
N PHE A 603 -26.07 6.18 -23.82
CA PHE A 603 -25.42 5.32 -24.83
C PHE A 603 -24.45 4.33 -24.20
N ARG A 604 -23.58 4.80 -23.29
CA ARG A 604 -22.60 3.94 -22.61
C ARG A 604 -23.25 2.84 -21.79
N THR A 605 -24.23 3.20 -20.96
CA THR A 605 -24.89 2.24 -20.08
C THR A 605 -25.67 1.21 -20.89
N ILE A 606 -26.28 1.60 -22.01
CA ILE A 606 -26.99 0.67 -22.89
C ILE A 606 -26.04 -0.23 -23.68
N CYS A 607 -24.90 0.27 -24.19
CA CYS A 607 -23.86 -0.58 -24.79
C CYS A 607 -23.38 -1.65 -23.80
N SER A 608 -23.20 -1.31 -22.52
CA SER A 608 -22.87 -2.27 -21.46
C SER A 608 -23.93 -3.36 -21.27
N SER A 609 -25.22 -3.07 -21.49
CA SER A 609 -26.26 -4.12 -21.50
C SER A 609 -26.17 -5.00 -22.75
N ILE A 610 -25.94 -4.40 -23.93
CA ILE A 610 -25.83 -5.13 -25.20
C ILE A 610 -24.63 -6.09 -25.18
N ASP A 611 -23.50 -5.70 -24.60
CA ASP A 611 -22.31 -6.54 -24.48
C ASP A 611 -22.56 -7.86 -23.72
N LYS A 612 -23.59 -7.90 -22.86
CA LYS A 612 -23.99 -9.12 -22.11
C LYS A 612 -24.76 -10.13 -22.95
N LEU A 613 -25.13 -9.82 -24.20
CA LEU A 613 -25.83 -10.74 -25.11
C LEU A 613 -25.02 -12.00 -25.41
N ASP A 614 -23.71 -12.00 -25.12
CA ASP A 614 -22.86 -13.17 -25.20
C ASP A 614 -23.22 -14.26 -24.17
N LYS A 615 -23.84 -13.88 -23.05
CA LYS A 615 -24.11 -14.75 -21.88
C LYS A 615 -25.56 -14.77 -21.44
N GLN A 616 -26.32 -13.73 -21.76
CA GLN A 616 -27.70 -13.53 -21.31
C GLN A 616 -28.64 -13.47 -22.51
N SER A 617 -29.89 -13.89 -22.28
CA SER A 617 -30.91 -13.77 -23.32
C SER A 617 -31.32 -12.31 -23.52
N PHE A 618 -31.85 -12.00 -24.69
CA PHE A 618 -32.33 -10.65 -24.99
C PHE A 618 -33.44 -10.21 -24.02
N GLU A 619 -34.29 -11.13 -23.55
CA GLU A 619 -35.35 -10.86 -22.58
C GLU A 619 -34.80 -10.42 -21.22
N GLN A 620 -33.69 -11.02 -20.77
CA GLN A 620 -33.00 -10.62 -19.54
C GLN A 620 -32.42 -9.21 -19.68
N ILE A 621 -31.77 -8.94 -20.82
CA ILE A 621 -31.18 -7.64 -21.13
C ILE A 621 -32.25 -6.56 -21.32
N LYS A 622 -33.39 -6.90 -21.94
CA LYS A 622 -34.55 -6.00 -22.04
C LYS A 622 -35.04 -5.58 -20.65
N LYS A 623 -35.16 -6.52 -19.71
CA LYS A 623 -35.55 -6.21 -18.32
C LYS A 623 -34.55 -5.26 -17.64
N GLU A 624 -33.24 -5.49 -17.81
CA GLU A 624 -32.20 -4.58 -17.29
C GLU A 624 -32.33 -3.17 -17.91
N MET A 625 -32.45 -3.10 -19.24
CA MET A 625 -32.55 -1.82 -19.97
C MET A 625 -33.77 -1.00 -19.54
N VAL A 626 -34.91 -1.65 -19.30
CA VAL A 626 -36.16 -0.98 -18.90
C VAL A 626 -36.19 -0.70 -17.40
N GLY A 627 -36.00 -1.72 -16.57
CA GLY A 627 -36.19 -1.64 -15.12
C GLY A 627 -35.08 -0.90 -14.38
N GLU A 628 -33.82 -1.09 -14.80
CA GLU A 628 -32.65 -0.52 -14.11
C GLU A 628 -32.12 0.74 -14.81
N LYS A 629 -32.11 0.74 -16.15
CA LYS A 629 -31.54 1.85 -16.95
C LYS A 629 -32.58 2.84 -17.45
N GLY A 630 -33.87 2.57 -17.23
CA GLY A 630 -34.97 3.48 -17.49
C GLY A 630 -35.17 3.80 -18.98
N LEU A 631 -35.05 2.82 -19.86
CA LEU A 631 -35.54 2.92 -21.25
C LEU A 631 -37.03 2.55 -21.32
N SER A 632 -37.73 3.07 -22.33
CA SER A 632 -39.07 2.59 -22.66
C SER A 632 -39.00 1.18 -23.27
N GLU A 633 -40.06 0.37 -23.07
CA GLU A 633 -40.15 -0.95 -23.70
C GLU A 633 -40.05 -0.88 -25.22
N GLU A 634 -40.68 0.12 -25.83
CA GLU A 634 -40.63 0.36 -27.28
C GLU A 634 -39.19 0.59 -27.79
N THR A 635 -38.40 1.39 -27.07
CA THR A 635 -36.99 1.65 -27.42
C THR A 635 -36.17 0.37 -27.29
N ALA A 636 -36.39 -0.38 -26.20
CA ALA A 636 -35.70 -1.64 -25.98
C ALA A 636 -36.03 -2.68 -27.08
N ASP A 637 -37.30 -2.78 -27.50
CA ASP A 637 -37.70 -3.67 -28.59
C ASP A 637 -37.09 -3.28 -29.93
N LYS A 638 -36.98 -1.98 -30.22
CA LYS A 638 -36.25 -1.48 -31.41
C LYS A 638 -34.77 -1.82 -31.38
N ILE A 639 -34.12 -1.78 -30.21
CA ILE A 639 -32.73 -2.25 -30.08
C ILE A 639 -32.67 -3.76 -30.42
N GLY A 640 -33.64 -4.52 -29.91
CA GLY A 640 -33.76 -5.95 -30.13
C GLY A 640 -33.86 -6.41 -31.57
N THR A 641 -34.39 -5.58 -32.48
CA THR A 641 -34.43 -5.91 -33.91
C THR A 641 -33.05 -5.81 -34.55
N PHE A 642 -32.26 -4.80 -34.20
CA PHE A 642 -30.92 -4.59 -34.77
C PHE A 642 -29.87 -5.51 -34.19
N VAL A 643 -29.84 -5.74 -32.87
CA VAL A 643 -28.80 -6.57 -32.24
C VAL A 643 -28.88 -8.06 -32.65
N LYS A 644 -29.97 -8.48 -33.30
CA LYS A 644 -30.10 -9.83 -33.88
C LYS A 644 -29.50 -9.94 -35.28
N GLU A 645 -29.18 -8.83 -35.92
CA GLU A 645 -28.63 -8.78 -37.27
C GLU A 645 -27.13 -9.10 -37.25
N ARG A 646 -26.79 -10.26 -37.79
CA ARG A 646 -25.41 -10.70 -38.02
C ARG A 646 -25.32 -11.55 -39.28
N GLY A 647 -24.20 -11.50 -40.00
CA GLY A 647 -24.03 -12.31 -41.20
C GLY A 647 -22.79 -12.00 -42.01
N SER A 648 -22.87 -12.35 -43.31
CA SER A 648 -21.81 -12.06 -44.29
C SER A 648 -21.53 -10.56 -44.33
N PRO A 649 -20.25 -10.12 -44.24
CA PRO A 649 -19.93 -8.70 -44.15
C PRO A 649 -20.46 -7.87 -45.32
N LEU A 650 -20.31 -8.35 -46.57
CA LEU A 650 -20.76 -7.61 -47.75
C LEU A 650 -22.29 -7.60 -47.90
N GLU A 651 -22.98 -8.69 -47.56
CA GLU A 651 -24.44 -8.77 -47.66
C GLU A 651 -25.13 -7.87 -46.63
N LEU A 652 -24.68 -7.94 -45.37
CA LEU A 652 -25.22 -7.10 -44.31
C LEU A 652 -24.88 -5.62 -44.55
N LEU A 653 -23.67 -5.31 -45.04
CA LEU A 653 -23.31 -3.96 -45.46
C LEU A 653 -24.26 -3.44 -46.54
N GLN A 654 -24.54 -4.23 -47.58
CA GLN A 654 -25.49 -3.85 -48.64
C GLN A 654 -26.89 -3.60 -48.08
N LYS A 655 -27.37 -4.44 -47.16
CA LYS A 655 -28.66 -4.26 -46.47
C LYS A 655 -28.70 -2.94 -45.69
N LEU A 656 -27.64 -2.61 -44.95
CA LEU A 656 -27.56 -1.38 -44.16
C LEU A 656 -27.37 -0.12 -45.02
N LYS A 657 -26.77 -0.25 -46.22
CA LYS A 657 -26.59 0.81 -47.22
C LYS A 657 -27.72 0.89 -48.27
N HIS A 658 -28.80 0.12 -48.13
CA HIS A 658 -29.93 0.20 -49.06
C HIS A 658 -30.57 1.60 -49.03
N GLU A 659 -31.09 2.04 -50.18
CA GLU A 659 -31.78 3.33 -50.32
C GLU A 659 -32.95 3.46 -49.31
N GLY A 660 -33.02 4.59 -48.59
CA GLY A 660 -34.00 4.79 -47.52
C GLY A 660 -33.65 4.16 -46.17
N SER A 661 -32.45 3.61 -46.00
CA SER A 661 -31.96 3.15 -44.69
C SER A 661 -31.79 4.32 -43.72
N LYS A 662 -32.35 4.19 -42.51
CA LYS A 662 -32.16 5.18 -41.42
C LYS A 662 -30.70 5.36 -41.00
N PHE A 663 -29.84 4.38 -41.29
CA PHE A 663 -28.41 4.54 -41.05
C PHE A 663 -27.77 5.57 -41.98
N LEU A 664 -28.30 5.78 -43.18
CA LEU A 664 -27.79 6.79 -44.12
C LEU A 664 -28.25 8.21 -43.75
N GLU A 665 -29.34 8.35 -42.99
CA GLU A 665 -29.79 9.64 -42.45
C GLU A 665 -28.91 10.15 -41.30
N ASN A 666 -28.11 9.27 -40.69
CA ASN A 666 -27.15 9.61 -39.65
C ASN A 666 -25.73 9.72 -40.24
N ASN A 667 -25.16 10.93 -40.21
CA ASN A 667 -23.85 11.20 -40.81
C ASN A 667 -22.71 10.29 -40.27
N GLU A 668 -22.67 10.02 -38.97
CA GLU A 668 -21.62 9.19 -38.38
C GLU A 668 -21.79 7.71 -38.75
N SER A 669 -23.02 7.22 -38.84
CA SER A 669 -23.33 5.89 -39.36
C SER A 669 -22.93 5.75 -40.82
N ALA A 670 -23.27 6.73 -41.66
CA ALA A 670 -22.93 6.71 -43.08
C ALA A 670 -21.40 6.66 -43.29
N LEU A 671 -20.64 7.49 -42.56
CA LEU A 671 -19.18 7.45 -42.58
C LEU A 671 -18.61 6.10 -42.13
N ALA A 672 -19.20 5.49 -41.10
CA ALA A 672 -18.80 4.17 -40.63
C ALA A 672 -19.09 3.07 -41.66
N LEU A 673 -20.23 3.12 -42.35
CA LEU A 673 -20.56 2.17 -43.42
C LEU A 673 -19.62 2.30 -44.62
N ASP A 674 -19.21 3.52 -44.98
CA ASP A 674 -18.21 3.74 -46.03
C ASP A 674 -16.82 3.20 -45.63
N GLU A 675 -16.44 3.34 -44.36
CA GLU A 675 -15.22 2.74 -43.81
C GLU A 675 -15.26 1.22 -43.84
N LEU A 676 -16.36 0.63 -43.37
CA LEU A 676 -16.57 -0.82 -43.42
C LEU A 676 -16.57 -1.35 -44.86
N GLU A 677 -17.08 -0.59 -45.83
CA GLU A 677 -17.01 -0.97 -47.25
C GLU A 677 -15.58 -1.08 -47.75
N ILE A 678 -14.72 -0.11 -47.44
CA ILE A 678 -13.29 -0.15 -47.79
C ILE A 678 -12.64 -1.38 -47.16
N LEU A 679 -12.88 -1.60 -45.85
CA LEU A 679 -12.30 -2.70 -45.10
C LEU A 679 -12.75 -4.07 -45.63
N PHE A 680 -14.06 -4.27 -45.83
CA PHE A 680 -14.59 -5.54 -46.32
C PHE A 680 -14.10 -5.86 -47.74
N LYS A 681 -14.00 -4.86 -48.62
CA LYS A 681 -13.40 -5.07 -49.95
C LYS A 681 -11.92 -5.46 -49.87
N ALA A 682 -11.15 -4.91 -48.94
CA ALA A 682 -9.76 -5.30 -48.73
C ALA A 682 -9.64 -6.73 -48.15
N LEU A 683 -10.51 -7.08 -47.19
CA LEU A 683 -10.58 -8.43 -46.61
C LEU A 683 -11.02 -9.48 -47.63
N ASP A 684 -11.92 -9.15 -48.55
CA ASP A 684 -12.36 -10.03 -49.63
C ASP A 684 -11.22 -10.31 -50.61
N LYS A 685 -10.52 -9.26 -51.07
CA LYS A 685 -9.35 -9.38 -51.96
C LYS A 685 -8.22 -10.20 -51.34
N SER A 686 -8.03 -10.12 -50.04
CA SER A 686 -7.01 -10.90 -49.30
C SER A 686 -7.46 -12.31 -48.91
N LYS A 687 -8.70 -12.71 -49.25
CA LYS A 687 -9.31 -14.01 -48.91
C LYS A 687 -9.39 -14.27 -47.40
N CYS A 688 -9.54 -13.21 -46.61
CA CYS A 688 -9.70 -13.27 -45.16
C CYS A 688 -11.15 -13.02 -44.70
N ILE A 689 -12.02 -12.50 -45.59
CA ILE A 689 -13.40 -12.14 -45.26
C ILE A 689 -14.26 -13.31 -44.77
N ASN A 690 -13.96 -14.54 -45.21
CA ASN A 690 -14.63 -15.77 -44.83
C ASN A 690 -14.49 -16.12 -43.33
N LYS A 691 -13.53 -15.53 -42.62
CA LYS A 691 -13.42 -15.65 -41.15
C LYS A 691 -14.16 -14.53 -40.41
N VAL A 692 -14.64 -13.50 -41.10
CA VAL A 692 -15.23 -12.30 -40.51
C VAL A 692 -16.76 -12.38 -40.57
N VAL A 693 -17.40 -12.03 -39.47
CA VAL A 693 -18.87 -11.91 -39.35
C VAL A 693 -19.17 -10.48 -38.95
N PHE A 694 -19.99 -9.78 -39.73
CA PHE A 694 -20.49 -8.47 -39.34
C PHE A 694 -21.65 -8.68 -38.35
N ASP A 695 -21.50 -8.19 -37.12
CA ASP A 695 -22.40 -8.49 -36.00
C ASP A 695 -22.76 -7.21 -35.24
N LEU A 696 -24.02 -6.76 -35.33
CA LEU A 696 -24.47 -5.52 -34.68
C LEU A 696 -24.63 -5.65 -33.15
N SER A 697 -24.58 -6.88 -32.61
CA SER A 697 -24.58 -7.09 -31.15
C SER A 697 -23.22 -6.81 -30.50
N LEU A 698 -22.14 -6.73 -31.28
CA LEU A 698 -20.81 -6.51 -30.72
C LEU A 698 -20.68 -5.06 -30.22
N ALA A 699 -20.65 -4.89 -28.91
CA ALA A 699 -20.69 -3.59 -28.22
C ALA A 699 -19.60 -3.44 -27.14
N ARG A 700 -18.43 -4.06 -27.35
CA ARG A 700 -17.40 -4.27 -26.31
C ARG A 700 -16.96 -3.02 -25.55
N GLY A 701 -16.73 -3.25 -24.25
CA GLY A 701 -16.69 -2.24 -23.18
C GLY A 701 -15.34 -1.64 -22.80
N LEU A 702 -14.54 -1.18 -23.76
CA LEU A 702 -13.51 -0.18 -23.42
C LEU A 702 -13.96 1.16 -24.01
N ASP A 703 -14.20 2.13 -23.11
CA ASP A 703 -14.73 3.45 -23.42
C ASP A 703 -13.86 4.26 -24.40
N TYR A 704 -12.65 3.77 -24.72
CA TYR A 704 -11.69 4.44 -25.57
C TYR A 704 -11.80 4.09 -27.07
N TYR A 705 -12.61 3.10 -27.49
CA TYR A 705 -12.76 2.81 -28.92
C TYR A 705 -13.54 3.89 -29.66
N THR A 706 -13.05 4.29 -30.84
CA THR A 706 -13.60 5.33 -31.72
C THR A 706 -14.04 4.81 -33.09
N GLY A 707 -13.45 3.70 -33.54
CA GLY A 707 -13.64 3.17 -34.89
C GLY A 707 -14.16 1.72 -34.91
N VAL A 708 -13.54 0.89 -35.74
CA VAL A 708 -13.83 -0.55 -35.77
C VAL A 708 -13.57 -1.20 -34.41
N ILE A 709 -14.38 -2.19 -34.10
CA ILE A 709 -14.25 -3.06 -32.94
C ILE A 709 -14.44 -4.49 -33.41
N PHE A 710 -13.66 -5.42 -32.87
CA PHE A 710 -13.74 -6.81 -33.29
C PHE A 710 -13.31 -7.76 -32.20
N GLU A 711 -13.79 -8.99 -32.32
CA GLU A 711 -13.63 -10.05 -31.35
C GLU A 711 -13.52 -11.39 -32.06
N ALA A 712 -12.47 -12.15 -31.76
CA ALA A 712 -12.38 -13.54 -32.19
C ALA A 712 -13.01 -14.48 -31.16
N VAL A 713 -13.85 -15.39 -31.63
CA VAL A 713 -14.52 -16.41 -30.82
C VAL A 713 -14.22 -17.79 -31.38
N PHE A 714 -13.82 -18.70 -30.51
CA PHE A 714 -13.55 -20.09 -30.87
C PHE A 714 -14.84 -20.88 -31.13
N LYS A 715 -14.87 -21.70 -32.20
CA LYS A 715 -16.04 -22.50 -32.62
C LYS A 715 -15.95 -23.99 -32.29
N GLY A 716 -14.90 -24.43 -31.60
CA GLY A 716 -14.76 -25.85 -31.24
C GLY A 716 -15.69 -26.27 -30.10
N ALA A 717 -15.60 -27.56 -29.73
CA ALA A 717 -16.44 -28.17 -28.68
C ALA A 717 -16.25 -27.54 -27.29
N VAL A 718 -15.12 -26.86 -27.06
CA VAL A 718 -14.80 -26.23 -25.78
C VAL A 718 -15.31 -24.80 -25.79
N GLN A 719 -16.33 -24.51 -25.00
CA GLN A 719 -16.79 -23.13 -24.80
C GLN A 719 -15.79 -22.37 -23.93
N VAL A 720 -14.86 -21.65 -24.57
CA VAL A 720 -13.89 -20.77 -23.88
C VAL A 720 -14.23 -19.28 -24.01
N GLY A 721 -15.24 -18.92 -24.81
CA GLY A 721 -15.59 -17.54 -25.13
C GLY A 721 -14.58 -16.88 -26.08
N SER A 722 -14.43 -15.56 -25.95
CA SER A 722 -13.46 -14.74 -26.72
C SER A 722 -12.02 -15.23 -26.60
N ILE A 723 -11.28 -15.30 -27.70
CA ILE A 723 -9.85 -15.64 -27.70
C ILE A 723 -8.96 -14.47 -28.12
N ALA A 724 -9.52 -13.43 -28.75
CA ALA A 724 -8.83 -12.19 -29.03
C ALA A 724 -9.85 -11.04 -29.17
N ALA A 725 -9.38 -9.81 -28.98
CA ALA A 725 -10.18 -8.60 -29.12
C ALA A 725 -9.33 -7.46 -29.66
N GLY A 726 -9.94 -6.47 -30.27
CA GLY A 726 -9.24 -5.29 -30.73
C GLY A 726 -10.17 -4.21 -31.27
N GLY A 727 -9.57 -3.11 -31.68
CA GLY A 727 -10.29 -1.99 -32.26
C GLY A 727 -9.45 -0.73 -32.39
N ARG A 728 -10.05 0.29 -33.00
CA ARG A 728 -9.46 1.61 -33.21
C ARG A 728 -9.81 2.56 -32.07
N TYR A 729 -8.81 3.29 -31.54
CA TYR A 729 -8.91 4.10 -30.33
C TYR A 729 -8.19 5.46 -30.48
N ASP A 730 -8.62 6.28 -31.43
CA ASP A 730 -7.84 7.44 -31.88
C ASP A 730 -7.60 8.51 -30.80
N ASN A 731 -8.46 8.57 -29.78
CA ASN A 731 -8.43 9.60 -28.75
C ASN A 731 -7.53 9.28 -27.56
N LEU A 732 -7.18 8.01 -27.32
CA LEU A 732 -6.54 7.61 -26.06
C LEU A 732 -5.20 8.32 -25.84
N ILE A 733 -4.36 8.37 -26.87
CA ILE A 733 -3.03 9.00 -26.81
C ILE A 733 -3.15 10.50 -26.54
N GLY A 734 -4.10 11.17 -27.19
CA GLY A 734 -4.38 12.61 -26.97
C GLY A 734 -4.97 12.93 -25.59
N THR A 735 -5.53 11.94 -24.88
CA THR A 735 -5.96 12.14 -23.47
C THR A 735 -4.82 12.02 -22.46
N ILE A 736 -3.63 11.61 -22.87
CA ILE A 736 -2.44 11.48 -22.01
C ILE A 736 -1.38 12.52 -22.41
N GLY A 737 -1.19 12.77 -23.71
CA GLY A 737 -0.28 13.78 -24.24
C GLY A 737 -1.00 14.99 -24.83
N SER A 738 -0.22 15.95 -25.35
CA SER A 738 -0.76 17.15 -26.01
C SER A 738 -1.08 16.95 -27.50
N LYS A 739 -0.60 15.87 -28.12
CA LYS A 739 -0.80 15.56 -29.54
C LYS A 739 -1.76 14.40 -29.71
N GLN A 740 -2.71 14.57 -30.62
CA GLN A 740 -3.57 13.49 -31.08
C GLN A 740 -2.78 12.55 -32.00
N VAL A 741 -2.79 11.26 -31.71
CA VAL A 741 -2.19 10.22 -32.55
C VAL A 741 -3.22 9.09 -32.69
N PRO A 742 -3.75 8.83 -33.91
CA PRO A 742 -4.70 7.74 -34.11
C PRO A 742 -4.01 6.39 -33.92
N ALA A 743 -4.75 5.40 -33.44
CA ALA A 743 -4.19 4.08 -33.16
C ALA A 743 -5.23 2.97 -33.28
N VAL A 744 -4.77 1.78 -33.67
CA VAL A 744 -5.57 0.56 -33.76
C VAL A 744 -4.71 -0.63 -33.34
N GLY A 745 -5.32 -1.63 -32.71
CA GLY A 745 -4.59 -2.82 -32.32
C GLY A 745 -5.45 -3.99 -31.89
N ILE A 746 -4.75 -5.05 -31.50
CA ILE A 746 -5.28 -6.33 -31.03
C ILE A 746 -4.61 -6.76 -29.75
N SER A 747 -5.36 -7.54 -28.97
CA SER A 747 -4.88 -8.30 -27.84
C SER A 747 -5.39 -9.74 -27.94
N LEU A 748 -4.48 -10.72 -27.86
CA LEU A 748 -4.86 -12.12 -27.70
C LEU A 748 -5.10 -12.44 -26.22
N GLY A 749 -6.26 -13.04 -25.92
CA GLY A 749 -6.58 -13.66 -24.65
C GLY A 749 -5.86 -14.99 -24.49
N ILE A 750 -4.53 -14.95 -24.40
CA ILE A 750 -3.66 -16.11 -24.59
C ILE A 750 -3.91 -17.24 -23.58
N GLU A 751 -4.39 -16.94 -22.36
CA GLU A 751 -4.74 -17.97 -21.38
C GLU A 751 -5.83 -18.94 -21.88
N ARG A 752 -6.79 -18.45 -22.69
CA ARG A 752 -7.82 -19.30 -23.29
C ARG A 752 -7.26 -20.11 -24.45
N VAL A 753 -6.35 -19.52 -25.23
CA VAL A 753 -5.62 -20.21 -26.29
C VAL A 753 -4.78 -21.35 -25.71
N PHE A 754 -4.06 -21.12 -24.60
CA PHE A 754 -3.31 -22.17 -23.90
C PHE A 754 -4.23 -23.31 -23.45
N ALA A 755 -5.40 -23.00 -22.90
CA ALA A 755 -6.35 -24.05 -22.50
C ALA A 755 -6.83 -24.91 -23.68
N ILE A 756 -7.07 -24.29 -24.86
CA ILE A 756 -7.41 -25.04 -26.08
C ILE A 756 -6.21 -25.90 -26.52
N MET A 757 -5.02 -25.32 -26.58
CA MET A 757 -3.81 -26.03 -27.01
C MET A 757 -3.48 -27.21 -26.09
N GLU A 758 -3.54 -27.03 -24.77
CA GLU A 758 -3.37 -28.09 -23.77
C GLU A 758 -4.36 -29.24 -24.00
N GLN A 759 -5.62 -28.92 -24.30
CA GLN A 759 -6.64 -29.94 -24.56
C GLN A 759 -6.41 -30.69 -25.89
N LEU A 760 -5.98 -30.00 -26.94
CA LEU A 760 -5.64 -30.64 -28.23
C LEU A 760 -4.41 -31.54 -28.15
N HIS A 761 -3.53 -31.32 -27.17
CA HIS A 761 -2.33 -32.10 -26.96
C HIS A 761 -2.45 -33.14 -25.83
N LYS A 762 -3.64 -33.29 -25.22
CA LYS A 762 -3.85 -34.24 -24.10
C LYS A 762 -3.54 -35.70 -24.45
N ASP A 763 -3.62 -36.05 -25.73
CA ASP A 763 -3.36 -37.38 -26.27
C ASP A 763 -1.99 -37.51 -26.98
N LYS A 764 -1.12 -36.48 -26.88
CA LYS A 764 0.23 -36.47 -27.46
C LYS A 764 1.26 -36.26 -26.37
N GLU A 765 2.32 -37.08 -26.33
CA GLU A 765 3.45 -36.85 -25.42
C GLU A 765 4.16 -35.54 -25.79
N ILE A 766 3.98 -34.50 -24.97
CA ILE A 766 4.73 -33.25 -25.07
C ILE A 766 6.00 -33.40 -24.25
N ARG A 767 7.15 -33.33 -24.92
CA ARG A 767 8.46 -33.32 -24.25
C ARG A 767 8.62 -32.00 -23.48
N ALA A 768 8.84 -32.09 -22.17
CA ALA A 768 9.09 -30.93 -21.30
C ALA A 768 10.50 -30.37 -21.48
N ASN A 769 11.43 -31.13 -22.05
CA ASN A 769 12.77 -30.65 -22.42
C ASN A 769 13.28 -31.34 -23.70
N LYS A 770 14.28 -30.71 -24.34
CA LYS A 770 14.85 -31.17 -25.62
C LYS A 770 15.55 -32.54 -25.54
N THR A 771 15.87 -33.01 -24.34
CA THR A 771 16.62 -34.26 -24.09
C THR A 771 15.75 -35.43 -23.63
N GLN A 772 14.43 -35.21 -23.46
CA GLN A 772 13.50 -36.25 -23.05
C GLN A 772 13.30 -37.20 -24.23
N VAL A 773 13.75 -38.45 -24.06
CA VAL A 773 13.70 -39.50 -25.09
C VAL A 773 12.28 -40.02 -25.24
#